data_AF-A0A1I3R529-F1
#
_entry.id   AF-A0A1I3R529-F1
#
_cell.length_a   1.000
_cell.length_b   1.000
_cell.length_c   1.000
_cell.angle_alpha   90.00
_cell.angle_beta   90.00
_cell.angle_gamma   90.00
#
_symmetry.space_group_name_H-M   'P 1'
#
loop_
_entity.id
_entity.type
_entity.pdbx_description
1 polymer ?
#
loop_
_entity_poly.entity_id
_entity_poly.type
_entity_poly.pdbx_seq_one_letter_code
_entity_poly.pdbx_strand_id
1 'polypeptide(L)'
;MAAALLAPLLAFSAAGPAQADPSPSPSPTRPEQTLVEDAPQASSYQAPSTLLVAPGTRQLDTAKKTRPVAPGITLTSFDRYDTAGWLRADAIAADLTAGASVDYVYSGEVSKTEPLSGPAKRSRAVAAVNGDFFDINSSGAAQGIGIHSGDLVQTPIAGHNNAVAVTADGVGRVLQMHFDGTATPAGGTPITLTQFNQLIQGNGVGLFTPLWGSYGRGRAVEGAAAVTEVVLEGGVVTEVRTSAGSGPIPSGTAILLGRDAGASALAALKPGDRVEVRYQPKPSEGGAVRAAVGGSQILVKDGVAQTSADTTAHPRTAVGFSADGRKMYLLTVDGRQADSRGVTLTELGAMMAELGAHDALNLDGGGSSTMLAREPGSADVQVENSPSDGGERHVPNGLALYAPAGSGKLKGFWVETATDPARAPGAGPVGGGRPDRVFPGLTRKLTAAGYDETYGPAAGTPSWRASRAVHGLVGRDGTFRALVPGQTTVTASRGGAKGEIALTVLQPLVRLGATSDRVGLAGTDASGTFGVVGYDRNGNSAPVEPSDVRLDYDRELLDVAASEHGFFTVKAKKATGSGLVTVRVGGSSTAVPVTVGYEDVPVAGFDDAASWTFAAARATGSLSAAPGQSSGGLKLAYDFAQSTATRAAYANPPQQITVAGQPQAFGLWIHSSGKGEWPSLEFYDAQGQSQILRGPYLTWTGWKFVEFAVPPGVNYPLKLRRFYVAETRTDQKYTGEITIDGLVAKVPPSVDAPAAPKTADPVIRPGAEVAAMPWRFAVMSDAQFVARAPDSDIVANARRTLREIRAAKPDFLLINGDLVDEASPEDFALAKRILDEELRGELPVHYVPGNHEVMGGRIDNFTSVFGDTYGGFDHKGTRFVTLDTSRLNLRGGGFEQVAMLRERLDAAEKDPSVGSVAVLFHVPPRDPTPGKGSQLGDRKEAALVEGWLADFQRTTGKGVAYIGAHVGTFHASRVDAVPYFINGNSGKNPATAADDGGFTGWSLWGVDPVTEREADHVRRNWFADAPAWIGAQVRPHVDALTLTVPASVEVGKPGQVSATLAQGDRAVPVAYPASADWSGSPNLHIGTRAGAKARHVAVLDPATGTLTALRAGQVVVAVTVNGVTRQATVALSARAAA
;
A
#
# COMPACT_ATOMS: atom_id res chain seq x y z
N MET A 1 -60.79 29.61 10.19
CA MET A 1 -61.93 28.70 10.45
C MET A 1 -61.38 27.36 10.89
N ALA A 2 -62.14 26.59 11.69
CA ALA A 2 -61.59 25.57 12.58
C ALA A 2 -61.85 24.12 12.14
N ALA A 3 -60.97 23.20 12.55
CA ALA A 3 -61.21 21.81 13.00
C ALA A 3 -59.86 21.05 13.11
N ALA A 4 -59.62 20.06 13.99
CA ALA A 4 -60.16 19.76 15.32
C ALA A 4 -59.28 18.67 16.00
N LEU A 5 -58.83 18.91 17.25
CA LEU A 5 -58.84 17.97 18.42
C LEU A 5 -57.99 16.66 18.36
N LEU A 6 -57.48 16.00 19.42
CA LEU A 6 -57.22 16.12 20.90
C LEU A 6 -56.23 14.95 21.24
N ALA A 7 -55.56 14.76 22.39
CA ALA A 7 -55.02 15.60 23.47
C ALA A 7 -54.05 14.74 24.34
N PRO A 8 -53.15 15.31 25.18
CA PRO A 8 -52.09 14.54 25.84
C PRO A 8 -52.14 14.45 27.39
N LEU A 9 -51.39 13.46 27.92
CA LEU A 9 -50.50 13.51 29.11
C LEU A 9 -50.98 13.55 30.59
N LEU A 10 -50.20 12.80 31.41
CA LEU A 10 -49.85 12.95 32.85
C LEU A 10 -50.89 12.54 33.92
N ALA A 11 -50.53 11.82 35.00
CA ALA A 11 -49.59 12.26 36.04
C ALA A 11 -49.08 11.17 37.03
N PHE A 12 -47.82 11.33 37.51
CA PHE A 12 -47.22 11.01 38.84
C PHE A 12 -47.57 9.74 39.66
N SER A 13 -46.55 8.96 40.04
CA SER A 13 -45.81 9.06 41.33
C SER A 13 -44.94 7.80 41.60
N ALA A 14 -44.02 7.85 42.59
CA ALA A 14 -42.98 6.83 42.82
C ALA A 14 -42.94 6.33 44.28
N ALA A 15 -42.54 5.07 44.51
CA ALA A 15 -42.05 4.57 45.81
C ALA A 15 -41.33 3.21 45.73
N GLY A 16 -40.15 3.12 46.36
CA GLY A 16 -39.78 1.97 47.24
C GLY A 16 -39.10 0.72 46.62
N PRO A 17 -38.07 0.13 47.28
CA PRO A 17 -37.31 -1.02 46.77
C PRO A 17 -37.50 -2.33 47.57
N ALA A 18 -37.07 -3.46 47.00
CA ALA A 18 -36.68 -4.67 47.74
C ALA A 18 -35.67 -5.53 46.95
N GLN A 19 -34.63 -6.04 47.60
CA GLN A 19 -33.68 -7.02 47.08
C GLN A 19 -34.14 -8.44 47.42
N ALA A 20 -33.83 -9.44 46.58
CA ALA A 20 -33.10 -10.66 46.97
C ALA A 20 -32.87 -11.63 45.77
N ASP A 21 -31.68 -12.21 45.75
CA ASP A 21 -31.14 -13.27 44.88
C ASP A 21 -31.88 -14.64 44.99
N PRO A 22 -31.61 -15.71 44.17
CA PRO A 22 -30.32 -16.00 43.52
C PRO A 22 -30.25 -16.61 42.09
N SER A 23 -29.08 -16.39 41.47
CA SER A 23 -28.28 -17.30 40.62
C SER A 23 -28.89 -18.03 39.39
N PRO A 24 -28.35 -17.81 38.17
CA PRO A 24 -28.73 -18.53 36.95
C PRO A 24 -27.76 -19.68 36.58
N SER A 25 -28.24 -20.62 35.76
CA SER A 25 -27.42 -21.51 34.90
C SER A 25 -28.24 -21.99 33.69
N PRO A 26 -27.61 -22.36 32.55
CA PRO A 26 -28.02 -21.72 31.29
C PRO A 26 -28.51 -22.67 30.18
N SER A 27 -29.29 -22.12 29.24
CA SER A 27 -29.54 -22.66 27.88
C SER A 27 -30.40 -21.67 27.07
N PRO A 28 -30.40 -21.70 25.73
CA PRO A 28 -29.25 -21.66 24.84
C PRO A 28 -29.30 -20.42 23.91
N THR A 29 -28.21 -20.10 23.24
CA THR A 29 -28.13 -18.97 22.30
C THR A 29 -29.07 -19.12 21.11
N ARG A 30 -29.85 -18.07 20.85
CA ARG A 30 -30.74 -17.95 19.68
C ARG A 30 -29.91 -17.50 18.46
N PRO A 31 -30.04 -18.10 17.27
CA PRO A 31 -29.39 -17.59 16.07
C PRO A 31 -29.94 -16.20 15.71
N GLU A 32 -29.06 -15.27 15.35
CA GLU A 32 -29.46 -13.95 14.88
C GLU A 32 -30.17 -14.06 13.52
N GLN A 33 -31.44 -13.66 13.49
CA GLN A 33 -32.15 -13.44 12.24
C GLN A 33 -31.74 -12.08 11.68
N THR A 34 -30.93 -12.07 10.64
CA THR A 34 -30.64 -10.88 9.84
C THR A 34 -31.91 -10.44 9.09
N LEU A 35 -32.59 -9.42 9.62
CA LEU A 35 -33.70 -8.78 8.93
C LEU A 35 -33.17 -7.95 7.75
N VAL A 36 -33.74 -8.19 6.57
CA VAL A 36 -33.54 -7.36 5.38
C VAL A 36 -34.46 -6.15 5.50
N GLU A 37 -33.94 -4.98 5.88
CA GLU A 37 -34.46 -3.65 5.49
C GLU A 37 -33.57 -2.49 5.98
N ASP A 38 -32.43 -2.30 5.31
CA ASP A 38 -31.91 -0.99 4.86
C ASP A 38 -30.64 -1.26 4.04
N ALA A 39 -30.57 -0.74 2.81
CA ALA A 39 -29.35 -0.91 2.00
C ALA A 39 -28.23 -0.08 2.65
N PRO A 40 -27.02 -0.65 2.88
CA PRO A 40 -25.92 0.10 3.50
C PRO A 40 -25.61 1.34 2.65
N GLN A 41 -25.50 2.49 3.32
CA GLN A 41 -25.12 3.74 2.66
C GLN A 41 -23.73 3.59 2.00
N ALA A 42 -23.49 4.33 0.93
CA ALA A 42 -22.17 4.45 0.33
C ALA A 42 -21.21 5.14 1.33
N SER A 43 -20.56 4.34 2.17
CA SER A 43 -19.58 4.83 3.15
C SER A 43 -18.24 5.08 2.48
N SER A 44 -17.74 6.29 2.61
CA SER A 44 -16.37 6.67 2.31
C SER A 44 -15.39 6.36 3.45
N TYR A 45 -15.88 5.96 4.62
CA TYR A 45 -15.08 5.48 5.75
C TYR A 45 -15.03 3.95 5.74
N GLN A 46 -13.82 3.39 5.83
CA GLN A 46 -13.61 1.98 6.12
C GLN A 46 -14.10 1.66 7.55
N ALA A 47 -14.55 0.42 7.76
CA ALA A 47 -14.86 -0.07 9.09
C ALA A 47 -13.56 -0.15 9.94
N PRO A 48 -13.62 0.08 11.27
CA PRO A 48 -12.47 -0.11 12.16
C PRO A 48 -11.93 -1.53 12.07
N SER A 49 -10.61 -1.68 12.11
CA SER A 49 -9.98 -3.00 12.09
C SER A 49 -10.39 -3.83 13.31
N THR A 50 -10.75 -5.09 13.10
CA THR A 50 -11.28 -5.98 14.13
C THR A 50 -10.35 -7.18 14.33
N LEU A 51 -9.94 -7.44 15.57
CA LEU A 51 -9.18 -8.65 15.92
C LEU A 51 -10.13 -9.84 16.01
N LEU A 52 -9.84 -10.87 15.22
CA LEU A 52 -10.57 -12.14 15.18
C LEU A 52 -9.72 -13.23 15.85
N VAL A 53 -10.33 -13.98 16.75
CA VAL A 53 -9.69 -15.07 17.49
C VAL A 53 -10.41 -16.37 17.13
N ALA A 54 -9.73 -17.22 16.36
CA ALA A 54 -10.18 -18.56 16.04
C ALA A 54 -9.33 -19.61 16.78
N PRO A 55 -9.82 -20.84 17.00
CA PRO A 55 -9.01 -21.91 17.58
C PRO A 55 -7.79 -22.23 16.72
N GLY A 56 -6.60 -21.80 17.16
CA GLY A 56 -5.32 -22.06 16.49
C GLY A 56 -4.76 -20.89 15.67
N THR A 57 -5.52 -19.82 15.40
CA THR A 57 -5.04 -18.63 14.67
C THR A 57 -5.64 -17.33 15.20
N ARG A 58 -4.81 -16.29 15.29
CA ARG A 58 -5.22 -14.89 15.47
C ARG A 58 -5.05 -14.16 14.13
N GLN A 59 -6.03 -13.37 13.72
CA GLN A 59 -5.99 -12.56 12.49
C GLN A 59 -6.70 -11.23 12.70
N LEU A 60 -6.32 -10.20 11.95
CA LEU A 60 -6.99 -8.89 11.92
C LEU A 60 -7.74 -8.75 10.59
N ASP A 61 -9.06 -8.55 10.63
CA ASP A 61 -9.80 -7.94 9.50
C ASP A 61 -9.42 -6.44 9.54
N THR A 62 -8.56 -5.97 8.63
CA THR A 62 -8.01 -4.60 8.68
C THR A 62 -8.85 -3.57 7.94
N ALA A 63 -9.52 -3.99 6.87
CA ALA A 63 -10.54 -3.23 6.15
C ALA A 63 -11.67 -4.15 5.68
N LYS A 64 -12.90 -3.65 5.63
CA LYS A 64 -14.09 -4.38 5.15
C LYS A 64 -15.13 -3.41 4.59
N LYS A 65 -15.63 -3.68 3.38
CA LYS A 65 -16.70 -2.93 2.70
C LYS A 65 -17.69 -3.91 2.09
N THR A 66 -18.98 -3.77 2.38
CA THR A 66 -20.05 -4.57 1.77
C THR A 66 -21.00 -3.67 0.99
N ARG A 67 -21.37 -4.07 -0.24
CA ARG A 67 -22.30 -3.34 -1.11
C ARG A 67 -23.27 -4.29 -1.82
N PRO A 68 -24.52 -3.87 -2.11
CA PRO A 68 -25.41 -4.63 -2.97
C PRO A 68 -24.88 -4.64 -4.42
N VAL A 69 -25.19 -5.71 -5.15
CA VAL A 69 -24.94 -5.87 -6.59
C VAL A 69 -26.27 -6.09 -7.33
N ALA A 70 -27.18 -6.87 -6.73
CA ALA A 70 -28.54 -7.14 -7.21
C ALA A 70 -29.42 -7.59 -6.02
N PRO A 71 -30.74 -7.77 -6.18
CA PRO A 71 -31.58 -8.41 -5.16
C PRO A 71 -31.02 -9.79 -4.80
N GLY A 72 -30.78 -10.02 -3.50
CA GLY A 72 -30.16 -11.26 -3.01
C GLY A 72 -28.66 -11.41 -3.30
N ILE A 73 -28.00 -10.48 -4.00
CA ILE A 73 -26.57 -10.56 -4.33
C ILE A 73 -25.80 -9.40 -3.68
N THR A 74 -24.85 -9.73 -2.79
CA THR A 74 -23.98 -8.77 -2.11
C THR A 74 -22.51 -9.10 -2.35
N LEU A 75 -21.70 -8.06 -2.56
CA LEU A 75 -20.24 -8.13 -2.62
C LEU A 75 -19.66 -7.65 -1.28
N THR A 76 -18.69 -8.36 -0.75
CA THR A 76 -17.87 -7.96 0.41
C THR A 76 -16.39 -8.01 0.04
N SER A 77 -15.76 -6.84 0.05
CA SER A 77 -14.33 -6.65 -0.13
C SER A 77 -13.66 -6.51 1.23
N PHE A 78 -12.59 -7.26 1.49
CA PHE A 78 -11.89 -7.22 2.76
C PHE A 78 -10.38 -7.45 2.65
N ASP A 79 -9.68 -6.93 3.65
CA ASP A 79 -8.25 -7.13 3.88
C ASP A 79 -8.06 -7.87 5.21
N ARG A 80 -7.14 -8.83 5.21
CA ARG A 80 -6.69 -9.54 6.42
C ARG A 80 -5.19 -9.40 6.62
N TYR A 81 -4.78 -9.49 7.88
CA TYR A 81 -3.39 -9.54 8.29
C TYR A 81 -3.23 -10.59 9.39
N ASP A 82 -2.27 -11.50 9.21
CA ASP A 82 -1.98 -12.61 10.11
C ASP A 82 -0.45 -12.84 10.26
N THR A 83 -0.06 -13.93 10.94
CA THR A 83 1.34 -14.33 11.12
C THR A 83 2.10 -14.58 9.81
N ALA A 84 1.41 -15.03 8.76
CA ALA A 84 1.98 -15.30 7.45
C ALA A 84 2.01 -14.05 6.55
N GLY A 85 1.11 -13.08 6.75
CA GLY A 85 1.18 -11.74 6.15
C GLY A 85 -0.18 -11.17 5.76
N TRP A 86 -0.17 -10.27 4.76
CA TRP A 86 -1.37 -9.63 4.23
C TRP A 86 -2.14 -10.55 3.27
N LEU A 87 -3.46 -10.38 3.26
CA LEU A 87 -4.40 -10.96 2.32
C LEU A 87 -5.39 -9.88 1.85
N ARG A 88 -5.72 -9.88 0.56
CA ARG A 88 -6.82 -9.11 -0.05
C ARG A 88 -7.78 -10.10 -0.69
N ALA A 89 -9.07 -10.01 -0.36
CA ALA A 89 -10.09 -10.94 -0.85
C ALA A 89 -11.43 -10.24 -1.11
N ASP A 90 -12.16 -10.78 -2.07
CA ASP A 90 -13.48 -10.33 -2.48
C ASP A 90 -14.42 -11.54 -2.52
N ALA A 91 -15.57 -11.41 -1.85
CA ALA A 91 -16.54 -12.48 -1.69
C ALA A 91 -17.94 -12.00 -2.12
N ILE A 92 -18.59 -12.77 -2.99
CA ILE A 92 -20.00 -12.57 -3.34
C ILE A 92 -20.84 -13.65 -2.68
N ALA A 93 -21.88 -13.23 -1.97
CA ALA A 93 -22.96 -14.10 -1.52
C ALA A 93 -24.21 -13.82 -2.37
N ALA A 94 -24.80 -14.88 -2.94
CA ALA A 94 -25.97 -14.80 -3.80
C ALA A 94 -27.06 -15.76 -3.31
N ASP A 95 -28.25 -15.23 -3.01
CA ASP A 95 -29.47 -16.01 -2.77
C ASP A 95 -30.15 -16.33 -4.11
N LEU A 96 -30.07 -17.59 -4.53
CA LEU A 96 -30.62 -18.06 -5.80
C LEU A 96 -32.16 -18.08 -5.80
N THR A 97 -32.81 -17.98 -4.63
CA THR A 97 -34.27 -17.84 -4.54
C THR A 97 -34.78 -16.41 -4.75
N ALA A 98 -33.88 -15.41 -4.71
CA ALA A 98 -34.21 -14.00 -4.93
C ALA A 98 -34.35 -13.61 -6.42
N GLY A 99 -34.38 -14.60 -7.33
CA GLY A 99 -34.53 -14.42 -8.78
C GLY A 99 -33.21 -14.23 -9.54
N ALA A 100 -32.06 -14.31 -8.85
CA ALA A 100 -30.77 -14.39 -9.52
C ALA A 100 -30.64 -15.71 -10.29
N SER A 101 -30.11 -15.67 -11.51
CA SER A 101 -29.78 -16.88 -12.27
C SER A 101 -28.27 -16.97 -12.53
N VAL A 102 -27.81 -18.18 -12.80
CA VAL A 102 -26.38 -18.50 -13.00
C VAL A 102 -26.23 -19.15 -14.37
N ASP A 103 -25.21 -18.74 -15.14
CA ASP A 103 -24.86 -19.40 -16.40
C ASP A 103 -23.36 -19.38 -16.68
N TYR A 104 -22.91 -20.32 -17.51
CA TYR A 104 -21.56 -20.37 -18.05
C TYR A 104 -21.33 -19.19 -19.00
N VAL A 105 -20.21 -18.48 -18.87
CA VAL A 105 -19.87 -17.31 -19.69
C VAL A 105 -18.51 -17.53 -20.35
N TYR A 106 -18.40 -17.27 -21.66
CA TYR A 106 -17.22 -17.56 -22.46
C TYR A 106 -17.22 -16.76 -23.78
N SER A 107 -16.15 -16.89 -24.57
CA SER A 107 -15.97 -16.10 -25.80
C SER A 107 -16.94 -16.41 -26.94
N GLY A 108 -17.66 -17.54 -26.86
CA GLY A 108 -18.47 -18.13 -27.94
C GLY A 108 -17.74 -19.26 -28.70
N GLU A 109 -16.44 -19.42 -28.48
CA GLU A 109 -15.60 -20.51 -29.03
C GLU A 109 -14.80 -21.16 -27.90
N VAL A 110 -14.68 -22.49 -27.92
CA VAL A 110 -13.92 -23.30 -26.94
C VAL A 110 -12.42 -22.98 -27.02
N SER A 111 -11.85 -22.90 -28.23
CA SER A 111 -10.43 -22.67 -28.44
C SER A 111 -10.02 -21.18 -28.43
N LYS A 112 -10.77 -20.32 -27.73
CA LYS A 112 -10.57 -18.87 -27.75
C LYS A 112 -10.72 -18.27 -26.35
N THR A 113 -9.61 -17.76 -25.84
CA THR A 113 -9.54 -17.07 -24.55
C THR A 113 -9.63 -15.55 -24.71
N GLU A 114 -10.29 -14.88 -23.77
CA GLU A 114 -10.35 -13.42 -23.65
C GLU A 114 -10.47 -13.00 -22.18
N PRO A 115 -10.23 -11.72 -21.82
CA PRO A 115 -10.49 -11.22 -20.47
C PRO A 115 -11.97 -11.45 -20.10
N LEU A 116 -12.24 -11.91 -18.88
CA LEU A 116 -13.59 -12.28 -18.44
C LEU A 116 -14.59 -11.12 -18.56
N SER A 117 -14.13 -9.88 -18.41
CA SER A 117 -14.97 -8.70 -18.57
C SER A 117 -15.59 -8.55 -19.96
N GLY A 118 -14.96 -9.11 -21.00
CA GLY A 118 -15.49 -9.15 -22.37
C GLY A 118 -16.84 -9.87 -22.47
N PRO A 119 -16.90 -11.20 -22.26
CA PRO A 119 -18.14 -11.95 -22.39
C PRO A 119 -19.14 -11.63 -21.26
N ALA A 120 -18.70 -11.27 -20.06
CA ALA A 120 -19.59 -10.85 -18.97
C ALA A 120 -20.39 -9.57 -19.32
N LYS A 121 -19.75 -8.57 -19.95
CA LYS A 121 -20.45 -7.37 -20.45
C LYS A 121 -21.37 -7.71 -21.61
N ARG A 122 -20.94 -8.54 -22.57
CA ARG A 122 -21.78 -8.97 -23.70
C ARG A 122 -23.04 -9.71 -23.27
N SER A 123 -22.96 -10.57 -22.24
CA SER A 123 -24.11 -11.29 -21.71
C SER A 123 -24.95 -10.48 -20.71
N ARG A 124 -24.51 -9.27 -20.32
CA ARG A 124 -25.12 -8.43 -19.28
C ARG A 124 -25.16 -9.11 -17.90
N ALA A 125 -24.10 -9.83 -17.55
CA ALA A 125 -23.89 -10.32 -16.20
C ALA A 125 -23.88 -9.16 -15.19
N VAL A 126 -24.34 -9.41 -13.96
CA VAL A 126 -24.26 -8.45 -12.85
C VAL A 126 -23.05 -8.71 -11.96
N ALA A 127 -22.53 -9.93 -11.99
CA ALA A 127 -21.24 -10.34 -11.45
C ALA A 127 -20.73 -11.58 -12.17
N ALA A 128 -19.43 -11.86 -12.10
CA ALA A 128 -18.84 -13.12 -12.58
C ALA A 128 -17.51 -13.41 -11.88
N VAL A 129 -17.09 -14.68 -11.91
CA VAL A 129 -15.71 -15.09 -11.59
C VAL A 129 -15.13 -15.95 -12.71
N ASN A 130 -13.80 -16.01 -12.82
CA ASN A 130 -13.13 -16.90 -13.77
C ASN A 130 -13.45 -18.37 -13.45
N GLY A 131 -13.37 -19.21 -14.48
CA GLY A 131 -13.74 -20.60 -14.41
C GLY A 131 -12.55 -21.54 -14.33
N ASP A 132 -12.51 -22.43 -15.31
CA ASP A 132 -11.82 -23.70 -15.28
C ASP A 132 -10.33 -23.61 -15.59
N PHE A 133 -9.59 -24.66 -15.20
CA PHE A 133 -8.22 -24.89 -15.68
C PHE A 133 -8.23 -25.12 -17.19
N PHE A 134 -7.13 -24.80 -17.89
CA PHE A 134 -7.13 -24.78 -19.35
C PHE A 134 -5.79 -25.13 -19.98
N ASP A 135 -5.82 -25.47 -21.28
CA ASP A 135 -4.66 -25.76 -22.13
C ASP A 135 -3.86 -24.48 -22.46
N ILE A 136 -3.32 -23.87 -21.40
CA ILE A 136 -2.62 -22.59 -21.41
C ILE A 136 -1.35 -22.67 -22.26
N ASN A 137 -1.15 -21.65 -23.11
CA ASN A 137 -0.12 -21.60 -24.16
C ASN A 137 -0.32 -22.62 -25.32
N SER A 138 -1.49 -23.21 -25.49
CA SER A 138 -1.80 -24.08 -26.62
C SER A 138 -3.21 -23.83 -27.17
N SER A 139 -4.16 -24.76 -27.07
CA SER A 139 -5.51 -24.58 -27.64
C SER A 139 -6.35 -23.55 -26.89
N GLY A 140 -5.98 -23.22 -25.65
CA GLY A 140 -6.75 -22.33 -24.79
C GLY A 140 -8.05 -22.95 -24.24
N ALA A 141 -8.43 -24.15 -24.67
CA ALA A 141 -9.64 -24.83 -24.22
C ALA A 141 -9.59 -25.14 -22.72
N ALA A 142 -10.72 -24.94 -22.03
CA ALA A 142 -10.89 -25.37 -20.64
C ALA A 142 -10.80 -26.91 -20.54
N GLN A 143 -10.38 -27.44 -19.40
CA GLN A 143 -10.06 -28.87 -19.22
C GLN A 143 -11.24 -29.69 -18.69
N GLY A 144 -12.17 -29.08 -17.96
CA GLY A 144 -13.37 -29.71 -17.40
C GLY A 144 -14.62 -29.52 -18.26
N ILE A 145 -15.78 -29.67 -17.62
CA ILE A 145 -17.09 -29.54 -18.26
C ILE A 145 -17.43 -28.07 -18.56
N GLY A 146 -18.10 -27.82 -19.69
CA GLY A 146 -18.83 -26.58 -19.93
C GLY A 146 -20.28 -26.88 -20.33
N ILE A 147 -21.24 -26.37 -19.57
CA ILE A 147 -22.67 -26.38 -19.93
C ILE A 147 -23.20 -24.95 -19.88
N HIS A 148 -23.79 -24.49 -20.98
CA HIS A 148 -24.34 -23.14 -21.15
C HIS A 148 -25.84 -23.24 -21.48
N SER A 149 -26.71 -22.67 -20.63
CA SER A 149 -28.17 -22.72 -20.79
C SER A 149 -28.76 -24.13 -21.05
N GLY A 150 -28.10 -25.18 -20.56
CA GLY A 150 -28.46 -26.60 -20.71
C GLY A 150 -27.71 -27.33 -21.82
N ASP A 151 -27.09 -26.62 -22.76
CA ASP A 151 -26.36 -27.20 -23.87
C ASP A 151 -24.89 -27.51 -23.51
N LEU A 152 -24.41 -28.65 -23.99
CA LEU A 152 -23.02 -29.06 -23.81
C LEU A 152 -22.08 -28.23 -24.70
N VAL A 153 -21.16 -27.48 -24.09
CA VAL A 153 -20.13 -26.72 -24.79
C VAL A 153 -18.91 -27.61 -25.06
N GLN A 154 -18.45 -28.29 -24.02
CA GLN A 154 -17.28 -29.18 -24.04
C GLN A 154 -17.34 -30.22 -22.90
N THR A 155 -16.69 -31.36 -23.08
CA THR A 155 -16.51 -32.40 -22.04
C THR A 155 -15.24 -32.20 -21.22
N PRO A 156 -15.17 -32.75 -20.01
CA PRO A 156 -13.93 -32.85 -19.25
C PRO A 156 -12.91 -33.83 -19.88
N ILE A 157 -11.62 -33.53 -19.72
CA ILE A 157 -10.53 -34.50 -19.89
C ILE A 157 -10.45 -35.42 -18.67
N ALA A 158 -9.70 -36.52 -18.79
CA ALA A 158 -9.47 -37.46 -17.70
C ALA A 158 -8.88 -36.74 -16.47
N GLY A 159 -9.55 -36.86 -15.32
CA GLY A 159 -9.15 -36.23 -14.05
C GLY A 159 -9.81 -34.87 -13.76
N HIS A 160 -10.52 -34.27 -14.73
CA HIS A 160 -11.15 -32.94 -14.60
C HIS A 160 -12.69 -33.04 -14.52
N ASN A 161 -13.20 -34.12 -13.93
CA ASN A 161 -14.64 -34.39 -13.84
C ASN A 161 -15.37 -33.59 -12.76
N ASN A 162 -14.67 -33.03 -11.77
CA ASN A 162 -15.29 -32.24 -10.70
C ASN A 162 -15.82 -30.92 -11.28
N ALA A 163 -17.03 -30.54 -10.90
CA ALA A 163 -17.69 -29.36 -11.43
C ALA A 163 -18.56 -28.65 -10.39
N VAL A 164 -18.66 -27.35 -10.55
CA VAL A 164 -19.71 -26.53 -9.96
C VAL A 164 -20.86 -26.50 -10.95
N ALA A 165 -22.05 -26.90 -10.50
CA ALA A 165 -23.24 -27.02 -11.33
C ALA A 165 -24.44 -26.31 -10.70
N VAL A 166 -25.33 -25.78 -11.54
CA VAL A 166 -26.66 -25.30 -11.16
C VAL A 166 -27.71 -26.08 -11.94
N THR A 167 -28.66 -26.70 -11.24
CA THR A 167 -29.73 -27.51 -11.84
C THR A 167 -30.74 -26.64 -12.59
N ALA A 168 -31.61 -27.28 -13.38
CA ALA A 168 -32.74 -26.60 -14.01
C ALA A 168 -33.66 -25.87 -13.00
N ASP A 169 -33.73 -26.37 -11.76
CA ASP A 169 -34.53 -25.79 -10.66
C ASP A 169 -33.83 -24.63 -9.92
N GLY A 170 -32.67 -24.18 -10.39
CA GLY A 170 -31.92 -23.08 -9.77
C GLY A 170 -31.15 -23.47 -8.49
N VAL A 171 -30.88 -24.75 -8.30
CA VAL A 171 -30.19 -25.28 -7.11
C VAL A 171 -28.72 -25.58 -7.41
N GLY A 172 -27.82 -25.06 -6.60
CA GLY A 172 -26.37 -25.26 -6.72
C GLY A 172 -25.85 -26.57 -6.13
N ARG A 173 -24.84 -27.16 -6.78
CA ARG A 173 -24.17 -28.41 -6.40
C ARG A 173 -22.68 -28.39 -6.75
N VAL A 174 -21.87 -29.09 -5.95
CA VAL A 174 -20.52 -29.54 -6.34
C VAL A 174 -20.63 -31.03 -6.60
N LEU A 175 -20.41 -31.46 -7.84
CA LEU A 175 -20.65 -32.84 -8.28
C LEU A 175 -19.64 -33.27 -9.36
N GLN A 176 -19.73 -34.51 -9.84
CA GLN A 176 -18.95 -34.97 -10.99
C GLN A 176 -19.79 -34.99 -12.26
N MET A 177 -19.18 -34.54 -13.36
CA MET A 177 -19.76 -34.53 -14.69
C MET A 177 -19.03 -35.52 -15.59
N HIS A 178 -19.81 -36.37 -16.24
CA HIS A 178 -19.36 -37.36 -17.22
C HIS A 178 -20.07 -37.12 -18.55
N PHE A 179 -19.80 -37.98 -19.53
CA PHE A 179 -20.29 -37.89 -20.89
C PHE A 179 -20.71 -39.27 -21.38
N ASP A 180 -21.91 -39.38 -21.95
CA ASP A 180 -22.31 -40.51 -22.77
C ASP A 180 -22.46 -40.02 -24.22
N GLY A 181 -21.80 -40.68 -25.17
CA GLY A 181 -21.94 -40.34 -26.58
C GLY A 181 -21.65 -41.51 -27.52
N THR A 182 -22.34 -41.52 -28.66
CA THR A 182 -22.22 -42.56 -29.70
C THR A 182 -22.39 -41.96 -31.10
N ALA A 183 -21.57 -42.41 -32.04
CA ALA A 183 -21.79 -42.25 -33.48
C ALA A 183 -22.12 -43.63 -34.08
N THR A 184 -23.35 -43.79 -34.56
CA THR A 184 -23.87 -45.08 -35.05
C THR A 184 -24.04 -45.04 -36.57
N PRO A 185 -23.20 -45.75 -37.35
CA PRO A 185 -23.40 -45.88 -38.79
C PRO A 185 -24.70 -46.65 -39.07
N ALA A 186 -25.42 -46.30 -40.14
CA ALA A 186 -26.68 -46.96 -40.49
C ALA A 186 -26.51 -48.47 -40.71
N GLY A 187 -27.10 -49.29 -39.81
CA GLY A 187 -26.95 -50.75 -39.82
C GLY A 187 -25.63 -51.28 -39.25
N GLY A 188 -24.77 -50.41 -38.70
CA GLY A 188 -23.52 -50.76 -38.05
C GLY A 188 -23.58 -50.77 -36.52
N THR A 189 -22.46 -51.13 -35.88
CA THR A 189 -22.29 -51.07 -34.43
C THR A 189 -22.01 -49.62 -33.97
N PRO A 190 -22.56 -49.15 -32.84
CA PRO A 190 -22.24 -47.83 -32.30
C PRO A 190 -20.74 -47.66 -31.99
N ILE A 191 -20.15 -46.58 -32.50
CA ILE A 191 -18.81 -46.12 -32.14
C ILE A 191 -18.95 -45.23 -30.90
N THR A 192 -18.28 -45.56 -29.81
CA THR A 192 -18.33 -44.75 -28.58
C THR A 192 -17.58 -43.44 -28.78
N LEU A 193 -18.25 -42.32 -28.48
CA LEU A 193 -17.63 -41.00 -28.41
C LEU A 193 -17.10 -40.80 -27.00
N THR A 194 -15.85 -40.40 -26.88
CA THR A 194 -15.16 -40.24 -25.60
C THR A 194 -15.09 -38.79 -25.17
N GLN A 195 -15.14 -37.85 -26.13
CA GLN A 195 -15.06 -36.41 -25.88
C GLN A 195 -15.95 -35.59 -26.84
N PHE A 196 -16.28 -34.37 -26.42
CA PHE A 196 -16.98 -33.34 -27.19
C PHE A 196 -16.19 -32.03 -27.10
N ASN A 197 -15.80 -31.45 -28.23
CA ASN A 197 -14.96 -30.23 -28.35
C ASN A 197 -13.76 -30.23 -27.39
N GLN A 198 -13.02 -31.34 -27.31
CA GLN A 198 -11.99 -31.52 -26.27
C GLN A 198 -10.84 -32.43 -26.73
N LEU A 199 -9.69 -32.32 -26.07
CA LEU A 199 -8.55 -33.24 -26.20
C LEU A 199 -8.98 -34.70 -26.02
N ILE A 200 -8.60 -35.57 -26.96
CA ILE A 200 -9.15 -36.93 -27.06
C ILE A 200 -8.27 -37.91 -26.30
N GLN A 201 -8.89 -38.70 -25.42
CA GLN A 201 -8.20 -39.76 -24.68
C GLN A 201 -7.65 -40.85 -25.62
N GLY A 202 -6.57 -41.52 -25.22
CA GLY A 202 -5.96 -42.59 -26.02
C GLY A 202 -6.98 -43.63 -26.49
N ASN A 203 -6.89 -44.05 -27.76
CA ASN A 203 -7.86 -44.91 -28.45
C ASN A 203 -9.29 -44.35 -28.64
N GLY A 204 -9.54 -43.09 -28.26
CA GLY A 204 -10.87 -42.48 -28.28
C GLY A 204 -11.29 -41.86 -29.62
N VAL A 205 -12.53 -41.37 -29.62
CA VAL A 205 -13.14 -40.57 -30.70
C VAL A 205 -13.78 -39.34 -30.10
N GLY A 206 -13.35 -38.15 -30.54
CA GLY A 206 -13.95 -36.88 -30.18
C GLY A 206 -14.94 -36.40 -31.24
N LEU A 207 -16.03 -35.77 -30.80
CA LEU A 207 -16.95 -35.03 -31.64
C LEU A 207 -16.63 -33.53 -31.54
N PHE A 208 -16.34 -32.88 -32.68
CA PHE A 208 -16.14 -31.43 -32.75
C PHE A 208 -17.27 -30.76 -33.52
N THR A 209 -17.70 -29.60 -33.04
CA THR A 209 -18.78 -28.77 -33.60
C THR A 209 -18.24 -27.36 -33.89
N PRO A 210 -19.02 -26.45 -34.50
CA PRO A 210 -18.61 -25.05 -34.71
C PRO A 210 -18.13 -24.35 -33.43
N LEU A 211 -18.60 -24.78 -32.26
CA LEU A 211 -18.17 -24.28 -30.95
C LEU A 211 -16.68 -24.52 -30.68
N TRP A 212 -15.99 -25.45 -31.35
CA TRP A 212 -14.55 -25.62 -31.18
C TRP A 212 -13.78 -24.32 -31.48
N GLY A 213 -14.22 -23.54 -32.46
CA GLY A 213 -13.50 -22.38 -32.97
C GLY A 213 -12.47 -22.73 -34.05
N SER A 214 -11.50 -21.84 -34.23
CA SER A 214 -10.56 -21.89 -35.37
C SER A 214 -9.22 -22.62 -35.11
N TYR A 215 -8.92 -23.02 -33.87
CA TYR A 215 -7.64 -23.66 -33.53
C TYR A 215 -7.48 -25.04 -34.18
N GLY A 216 -6.23 -25.45 -34.46
CA GLY A 216 -5.94 -26.73 -35.11
C GLY A 216 -6.33 -27.93 -34.26
N ARG A 217 -7.21 -28.80 -34.79
CA ARG A 217 -7.67 -30.01 -34.08
C ARG A 217 -6.58 -31.06 -33.88
N GLY A 218 -5.43 -30.91 -34.54
CA GLY A 218 -4.24 -31.75 -34.32
C GLY A 218 -3.79 -31.83 -32.86
N ARG A 219 -3.96 -30.75 -32.07
CA ARG A 219 -3.67 -30.75 -30.61
C ARG A 219 -4.52 -31.78 -29.85
N ALA A 220 -5.75 -32.04 -30.30
CA ALA A 220 -6.63 -33.00 -29.65
C ALA A 220 -6.24 -34.47 -29.86
N VAL A 221 -5.35 -34.75 -30.82
CA VAL A 221 -4.83 -36.09 -31.14
C VAL A 221 -3.30 -36.14 -31.04
N GLU A 222 -2.71 -35.23 -30.26
CA GLU A 222 -1.27 -35.17 -30.10
C GLU A 222 -0.69 -36.48 -29.54
N GLY A 223 0.44 -36.90 -30.10
CA GLY A 223 1.09 -38.17 -29.79
C GLY A 223 0.36 -39.43 -30.28
N ALA A 224 -0.71 -39.32 -31.06
CA ALA A 224 -1.37 -40.48 -31.67
C ALA A 224 -0.52 -41.13 -32.76
N ALA A 225 -0.55 -42.46 -32.84
CA ALA A 225 0.13 -43.22 -33.90
C ALA A 225 -0.71 -43.29 -35.19
N ALA A 226 -2.03 -43.15 -35.08
CA ALA A 226 -2.97 -43.07 -36.20
C ALA A 226 -4.05 -42.04 -35.92
N VAL A 227 -4.49 -41.32 -36.96
CA VAL A 227 -5.54 -40.30 -36.89
C VAL A 227 -6.53 -40.53 -38.03
N THR A 228 -7.82 -40.29 -37.77
CA THR A 228 -8.82 -40.22 -38.84
C THR A 228 -9.86 -39.15 -38.52
N GLU A 229 -10.07 -38.21 -39.44
CA GLU A 229 -11.08 -37.17 -39.37
C GLU A 229 -12.21 -37.47 -40.35
N VAL A 230 -13.45 -37.50 -39.88
CA VAL A 230 -14.66 -37.73 -40.69
C VAL A 230 -15.54 -36.49 -40.61
N VAL A 231 -15.83 -35.90 -41.77
CA VAL A 231 -16.70 -34.73 -41.90
C VAL A 231 -18.14 -35.20 -42.11
N LEU A 232 -19.04 -34.72 -41.25
CA LEU A 232 -20.48 -34.99 -41.31
C LEU A 232 -21.24 -33.70 -41.63
N GLU A 233 -22.06 -33.70 -42.68
CA GLU A 233 -23.02 -32.64 -42.98
C GLU A 233 -24.44 -33.21 -42.90
N GLY A 234 -25.29 -32.66 -42.03
CA GLY A 234 -26.65 -33.18 -41.82
C GLY A 234 -26.72 -34.67 -41.41
N GLY A 235 -25.66 -35.20 -40.79
CA GLY A 235 -25.55 -36.63 -40.43
C GLY A 235 -25.11 -37.56 -41.57
N VAL A 236 -24.67 -37.01 -42.71
CA VAL A 236 -24.09 -37.77 -43.84
C VAL A 236 -22.59 -37.49 -43.91
N VAL A 237 -21.78 -38.54 -44.06
CA VAL A 237 -20.34 -38.41 -44.30
C VAL A 237 -20.09 -37.72 -45.65
N THR A 238 -19.39 -36.60 -45.65
CA THR A 238 -18.96 -35.92 -46.88
C THR A 238 -17.48 -36.18 -47.19
N GLU A 239 -16.64 -36.36 -46.18
CA GLU A 239 -15.20 -36.57 -46.34
C GLU A 239 -14.60 -37.45 -45.22
N VAL A 240 -13.56 -38.21 -45.55
CA VAL A 240 -12.76 -38.99 -44.60
C VAL A 240 -11.27 -38.73 -44.88
N ARG A 241 -10.52 -38.30 -43.85
CA ARG A 241 -9.11 -37.88 -43.91
C ARG A 241 -8.27 -38.69 -42.93
N THR A 242 -6.99 -38.88 -43.22
CA THR A 242 -6.01 -39.54 -42.33
C THR A 242 -5.22 -38.58 -41.44
N SER A 243 -5.60 -37.30 -41.41
CA SER A 243 -5.03 -36.25 -40.56
C SER A 243 -6.12 -35.37 -39.97
N ALA A 244 -5.84 -34.76 -38.82
CA ALA A 244 -6.72 -33.78 -38.22
C ALA A 244 -6.68 -32.46 -39.01
N GLY A 245 -7.85 -31.88 -39.27
CA GLY A 245 -7.97 -30.60 -39.96
C GLY A 245 -7.71 -29.40 -39.05
N SER A 246 -7.66 -28.24 -39.68
CA SER A 246 -7.50 -26.93 -39.04
C SER A 246 -8.59 -25.97 -39.48
N GLY A 247 -8.72 -24.84 -38.76
CA GLY A 247 -9.71 -23.81 -39.06
C GLY A 247 -11.13 -24.15 -38.58
N PRO A 248 -12.05 -23.17 -38.71
CA PRO A 248 -13.40 -23.24 -38.16
C PRO A 248 -14.24 -24.32 -38.85
N ILE A 249 -15.14 -24.94 -38.07
CA ILE A 249 -16.12 -25.91 -38.57
C ILE A 249 -17.38 -25.15 -39.01
N PRO A 250 -17.87 -25.33 -40.26
CA PRO A 250 -19.07 -24.63 -40.73
C PRO A 250 -20.34 -25.00 -39.96
N SER A 251 -21.32 -24.09 -39.94
CA SER A 251 -22.63 -24.36 -39.36
C SER A 251 -23.34 -25.51 -40.10
N GLY A 252 -23.93 -26.45 -39.35
CA GLY A 252 -24.51 -27.68 -39.90
C GLY A 252 -23.49 -28.82 -40.14
N THR A 253 -22.20 -28.55 -39.97
CA THR A 253 -21.12 -29.55 -40.03
C THR A 253 -20.74 -30.03 -38.62
N ALA A 254 -20.44 -31.32 -38.50
CA ALA A 254 -19.84 -31.94 -37.33
C ALA A 254 -18.61 -32.77 -37.77
N ILE A 255 -17.63 -32.91 -36.89
CA ILE A 255 -16.41 -33.67 -37.16
C ILE A 255 -16.29 -34.81 -36.15
N LEU A 256 -16.14 -36.05 -36.61
CA LEU A 256 -15.64 -37.14 -35.78
C LEU A 256 -14.14 -37.26 -35.97
N LEU A 257 -13.36 -37.11 -34.89
CA LEU A 257 -11.91 -37.21 -34.92
C LEU A 257 -11.48 -38.38 -34.03
N GLY A 258 -10.91 -39.41 -34.65
CA GLY A 258 -10.45 -40.62 -33.97
C GLY A 258 -8.92 -40.61 -33.84
N ARG A 259 -8.43 -41.14 -32.71
CA ARG A 259 -7.02 -41.48 -32.52
C ARG A 259 -6.83 -42.95 -32.24
N ASP A 260 -5.71 -43.49 -32.73
CA ASP A 260 -5.27 -44.86 -32.46
C ASP A 260 -6.38 -45.87 -32.83
N ALA A 261 -6.90 -46.71 -31.92
CA ALA A 261 -8.02 -47.60 -32.24
C ALA A 261 -9.31 -46.87 -32.69
N GLY A 262 -9.57 -45.67 -32.17
CA GLY A 262 -10.68 -44.81 -32.59
C GLY A 262 -10.52 -44.30 -34.03
N ALA A 263 -9.28 -44.09 -34.49
CA ALA A 263 -9.02 -43.79 -35.90
C ALA A 263 -9.39 -44.99 -36.78
N SER A 264 -8.98 -46.20 -36.38
CA SER A 264 -9.35 -47.44 -37.09
C SER A 264 -10.86 -47.68 -37.15
N ALA A 265 -11.61 -47.32 -36.11
CA ALA A 265 -13.07 -47.41 -36.10
C ALA A 265 -13.73 -46.45 -37.12
N LEU A 266 -13.22 -45.22 -37.24
CA LEU A 266 -13.71 -44.23 -38.20
C LEU A 266 -13.30 -44.52 -39.64
N ALA A 267 -12.13 -45.12 -39.87
CA ALA A 267 -11.59 -45.41 -41.21
C ALA A 267 -12.45 -46.40 -42.04
N ALA A 268 -13.41 -47.08 -41.40
CA ALA A 268 -14.39 -47.92 -42.10
C ALA A 268 -15.41 -47.10 -42.92
N LEU A 269 -15.73 -45.88 -42.46
CA LEU A 269 -16.74 -44.98 -43.04
C LEU A 269 -16.35 -44.47 -44.43
N LYS A 270 -17.34 -44.08 -45.23
CA LYS A 270 -17.20 -43.61 -46.61
C LYS A 270 -18.13 -42.42 -46.89
N PRO A 271 -17.75 -41.50 -47.79
CA PRO A 271 -18.66 -40.47 -48.28
C PRO A 271 -20.00 -41.06 -48.76
N GLY A 272 -21.11 -40.52 -48.25
CA GLY A 272 -22.46 -41.02 -48.45
C GLY A 272 -23.05 -41.84 -47.28
N ASP A 273 -22.23 -42.34 -46.37
CA ASP A 273 -22.72 -43.08 -45.20
C ASP A 273 -23.54 -42.16 -44.27
N ARG A 274 -24.67 -42.65 -43.76
CA ARG A 274 -25.42 -41.98 -42.68
C ARG A 274 -24.91 -42.41 -41.32
N VAL A 275 -24.62 -41.44 -40.46
CA VAL A 275 -24.15 -41.65 -39.09
C VAL A 275 -25.06 -40.89 -38.13
N GLU A 276 -25.78 -41.63 -37.29
CA GLU A 276 -26.58 -41.05 -36.22
C GLU A 276 -25.68 -40.71 -35.02
N VAL A 277 -25.59 -39.42 -34.70
CA VAL A 277 -24.78 -38.93 -33.58
C VAL A 277 -25.71 -38.59 -32.40
N ARG A 278 -25.49 -39.24 -31.26
CA ARG A 278 -26.20 -39.00 -30.00
C ARG A 278 -25.19 -38.71 -28.90
N TYR A 279 -25.45 -37.71 -28.06
CA TYR A 279 -24.60 -37.37 -26.92
C TYR A 279 -25.40 -36.67 -25.84
N GLN A 280 -24.95 -36.77 -24.58
CA GLN A 280 -25.50 -36.02 -23.46
C GLN A 280 -24.45 -35.84 -22.34
N PRO A 281 -24.48 -34.71 -21.60
CA PRO A 281 -23.80 -34.61 -20.31
C PRO A 281 -24.47 -35.54 -19.30
N LYS A 282 -23.69 -36.08 -18.36
CA LYS A 282 -24.14 -37.06 -17.37
C LYS A 282 -23.65 -36.67 -15.96
N PRO A 283 -24.49 -36.01 -15.14
CA PRO A 283 -24.17 -35.72 -13.75
C PRO A 283 -24.10 -37.00 -12.92
N SER A 284 -23.19 -37.06 -11.94
CA SER A 284 -23.04 -38.19 -11.02
C SER A 284 -24.28 -38.45 -10.15
N GLU A 285 -25.07 -37.41 -9.90
CA GLU A 285 -26.33 -37.46 -9.12
C GLU A 285 -27.59 -37.57 -10.01
N GLY A 286 -27.42 -37.59 -11.33
CA GLY A 286 -28.53 -37.52 -12.29
C GLY A 286 -29.19 -36.14 -12.39
N GLY A 287 -30.36 -36.09 -13.02
CA GLY A 287 -31.10 -34.84 -13.27
C GLY A 287 -30.53 -33.99 -14.43
N ALA A 288 -31.15 -32.83 -14.65
CA ALA A 288 -30.76 -31.89 -15.69
C ALA A 288 -29.98 -30.69 -15.10
N VAL A 289 -28.84 -30.39 -15.70
CA VAL A 289 -27.98 -29.26 -15.32
C VAL A 289 -28.18 -28.12 -16.31
N ARG A 290 -28.43 -26.91 -15.81
CA ARG A 290 -28.58 -25.70 -16.62
C ARG A 290 -27.23 -25.07 -16.93
N ALA A 291 -26.34 -25.03 -15.96
CA ALA A 291 -25.03 -24.41 -16.08
C ALA A 291 -24.00 -25.24 -15.32
N ALA A 292 -22.82 -25.42 -15.89
CA ALA A 292 -21.70 -26.05 -15.20
C ALA A 292 -20.36 -25.53 -15.70
N VAL A 293 -19.40 -25.41 -14.77
CA VAL A 293 -17.99 -25.12 -15.03
C VAL A 293 -17.12 -26.13 -14.29
N GLY A 294 -16.06 -26.60 -14.93
CA GLY A 294 -15.07 -27.47 -14.32
C GLY A 294 -14.28 -26.78 -13.20
N GLY A 295 -13.76 -27.60 -12.30
CA GLY A 295 -12.79 -27.23 -11.28
C GLY A 295 -11.98 -28.45 -10.85
N SER A 296 -11.13 -28.31 -9.84
CA SER A 296 -10.21 -29.37 -9.44
C SER A 296 -10.48 -29.88 -8.01
N GLN A 297 -9.89 -29.27 -6.99
CA GLN A 297 -9.95 -29.79 -5.62
C GLN A 297 -11.25 -29.41 -4.91
N ILE A 298 -11.87 -30.38 -4.24
CA ILE A 298 -12.97 -30.12 -3.29
C ILE A 298 -12.37 -29.47 -2.05
N LEU A 299 -12.87 -28.28 -1.71
CA LEU A 299 -12.37 -27.40 -0.64
C LEU A 299 -13.15 -27.56 0.66
N VAL A 300 -14.46 -27.78 0.53
CA VAL A 300 -15.37 -28.06 1.65
C VAL A 300 -16.28 -29.19 1.19
N LYS A 301 -16.56 -30.13 2.09
CA LYS A 301 -17.50 -31.22 1.87
C LYS A 301 -18.30 -31.45 3.15
N ASP A 302 -19.62 -31.58 3.04
CA ASP A 302 -20.51 -31.84 4.18
C ASP A 302 -20.32 -30.83 5.34
N GLY A 303 -20.03 -29.57 5.02
CA GLY A 303 -19.72 -28.49 5.97
C GLY A 303 -18.30 -28.51 6.56
N VAL A 304 -17.45 -29.47 6.17
CA VAL A 304 -16.09 -29.64 6.69
C VAL A 304 -15.05 -29.20 5.66
N ALA A 305 -14.22 -28.21 6.03
CA ALA A 305 -13.08 -27.79 5.22
C ALA A 305 -12.06 -28.92 5.06
N GLN A 306 -11.59 -29.12 3.83
CA GLN A 306 -10.66 -30.19 3.47
C GLN A 306 -9.21 -29.72 3.58
N THR A 307 -8.31 -30.62 3.99
CA THR A 307 -6.86 -30.35 4.05
C THR A 307 -6.16 -30.78 2.77
N SER A 308 -5.26 -29.93 2.27
CA SER A 308 -4.39 -30.24 1.13
C SER A 308 -2.96 -30.53 1.58
N ALA A 309 -2.28 -31.43 0.88
CA ALA A 309 -0.83 -31.61 0.98
C ALA A 309 -0.04 -30.53 0.21
N ASP A 310 -0.69 -29.77 -0.69
CA ASP A 310 -0.13 -28.58 -1.32
C ASP A 310 -0.17 -27.41 -0.33
N THR A 311 1.00 -27.02 0.16
CA THR A 311 1.20 -25.89 1.07
C THR A 311 1.62 -24.61 0.33
N THR A 312 1.45 -24.52 -0.99
CA THR A 312 1.81 -23.32 -1.76
C THR A 312 0.69 -22.27 -1.78
N ALA A 313 1.04 -21.05 -1.40
CA ALA A 313 0.14 -19.89 -1.43
C ALA A 313 0.12 -19.27 -2.84
N HIS A 314 -1.07 -19.09 -3.40
CA HIS A 314 -1.31 -18.49 -4.72
C HIS A 314 -2.56 -17.59 -4.68
N PRO A 315 -2.77 -16.71 -5.69
CA PRO A 315 -4.10 -16.21 -5.97
C PRO A 315 -5.03 -17.39 -6.27
N ARG A 316 -6.26 -17.37 -5.75
CA ARG A 316 -7.22 -18.48 -5.90
C ARG A 316 -8.62 -17.95 -6.18
N THR A 317 -9.39 -18.74 -6.90
CA THR A 317 -10.84 -18.55 -7.11
C THR A 317 -11.57 -19.80 -6.63
N ALA A 318 -12.65 -19.63 -5.88
CA ALA A 318 -13.46 -20.71 -5.35
C ALA A 318 -14.95 -20.42 -5.47
N VAL A 319 -15.74 -21.49 -5.60
CA VAL A 319 -17.20 -21.42 -5.58
C VAL A 319 -17.75 -22.51 -4.68
N GLY A 320 -18.79 -22.19 -3.92
CA GLY A 320 -19.46 -23.14 -3.04
C GLY A 320 -20.92 -22.77 -2.77
N PHE A 321 -21.63 -23.66 -2.07
CA PHE A 321 -23.06 -23.54 -1.84
C PHE A 321 -23.45 -23.88 -0.42
N SER A 322 -24.59 -23.35 0.06
CA SER A 322 -25.23 -23.81 1.30
C SER A 322 -25.72 -25.26 1.18
N ALA A 323 -26.02 -25.90 2.31
CA ALA A 323 -26.45 -27.31 2.37
C ALA A 323 -27.71 -27.64 1.54
N ASP A 324 -28.60 -26.66 1.34
CA ASP A 324 -29.79 -26.79 0.48
C ASP A 324 -29.51 -26.43 -1.00
N GLY A 325 -28.32 -25.90 -1.31
CA GLY A 325 -27.93 -25.38 -2.62
C GLY A 325 -28.58 -24.05 -3.01
N ARG A 326 -29.25 -23.35 -2.08
CA ARG A 326 -30.00 -22.12 -2.38
C ARG A 326 -29.20 -20.83 -2.24
N LYS A 327 -28.09 -20.86 -1.49
CA LYS A 327 -27.10 -19.78 -1.46
C LYS A 327 -25.83 -20.23 -2.17
N MET A 328 -25.27 -19.32 -2.94
CA MET A 328 -24.01 -19.47 -3.65
C MET A 328 -22.99 -18.48 -3.12
N TYR A 329 -21.76 -18.94 -2.99
CA TYR A 329 -20.62 -18.18 -2.51
C TYR A 329 -19.53 -18.19 -3.59
N LEU A 330 -19.11 -17.01 -4.05
CA LEU A 330 -17.95 -16.83 -4.91
C LEU A 330 -16.86 -16.16 -4.07
N LEU A 331 -15.61 -16.62 -4.16
CA LEU A 331 -14.47 -16.02 -3.47
C LEU A 331 -13.29 -15.91 -4.41
N THR A 332 -12.70 -14.72 -4.50
CA THR A 332 -11.36 -14.50 -5.05
C THR A 332 -10.43 -14.01 -3.95
N VAL A 333 -9.23 -14.58 -3.88
CA VAL A 333 -8.14 -14.11 -3.02
C VAL A 333 -6.98 -13.73 -3.93
N ASP A 334 -6.52 -12.49 -3.86
CA ASP A 334 -5.35 -12.02 -4.61
C ASP A 334 -4.06 -12.68 -4.09
N GLY A 335 -2.97 -12.63 -4.86
CA GLY A 335 -1.71 -13.25 -4.45
C GLY A 335 -0.51 -12.80 -5.29
N ARG A 336 0.69 -13.22 -4.88
CA ARG A 336 1.97 -12.88 -5.54
C ARG A 336 2.30 -11.38 -5.56
N GLN A 337 1.68 -10.60 -4.68
CA GLN A 337 1.87 -9.16 -4.54
C GLN A 337 2.11 -8.77 -3.08
N ALA A 338 2.68 -7.60 -2.81
CA ALA A 338 2.92 -7.14 -1.43
C ALA A 338 1.62 -7.05 -0.63
N ASP A 339 0.53 -6.62 -1.28
CA ASP A 339 -0.77 -6.41 -0.66
C ASP A 339 -1.53 -7.69 -0.32
N SER A 340 -1.14 -8.83 -0.92
CA SER A 340 -1.73 -10.15 -0.66
C SER A 340 -0.74 -11.28 -0.99
N ARG A 341 -0.42 -12.11 0.01
CA ARG A 341 0.43 -13.30 -0.15
C ARG A 341 -0.25 -14.43 -0.95
N GLY A 342 -1.59 -14.41 -1.04
CA GLY A 342 -2.39 -15.52 -1.54
C GLY A 342 -2.59 -16.63 -0.51
N VAL A 343 -3.35 -17.66 -0.86
CA VAL A 343 -3.72 -18.74 0.05
C VAL A 343 -3.40 -20.13 -0.51
N THR A 344 -3.08 -21.02 0.43
CA THR A 344 -3.09 -22.47 0.22
C THR A 344 -4.51 -22.98 0.02
N LEU A 345 -4.66 -24.18 -0.52
CA LEU A 345 -5.99 -24.79 -0.68
C LEU A 345 -6.68 -25.06 0.67
N THR A 346 -5.90 -25.35 1.73
CA THR A 346 -6.43 -25.54 3.10
C THR A 346 -6.99 -24.25 3.68
N GLU A 347 -6.27 -23.13 3.54
CA GLU A 347 -6.77 -21.81 3.96
C GLU A 347 -8.00 -21.39 3.15
N LEU A 348 -8.00 -21.63 1.83
CA LEU A 348 -9.14 -21.34 0.96
C LEU A 348 -10.39 -22.15 1.36
N GLY A 349 -10.24 -23.43 1.71
CA GLY A 349 -11.33 -24.25 2.23
C GLY A 349 -11.87 -23.75 3.56
N ALA A 350 -10.99 -23.32 4.48
CA ALA A 350 -11.42 -22.68 5.72
C ALA A 350 -12.19 -21.37 5.48
N MET A 351 -11.74 -20.52 4.55
CA MET A 351 -12.46 -19.28 4.17
C MET A 351 -13.82 -19.57 3.52
N MET A 352 -13.93 -20.61 2.68
CA MET A 352 -15.21 -21.00 2.09
C MET A 352 -16.21 -21.52 3.14
N ALA A 353 -15.72 -22.30 4.12
CA ALA A 353 -16.54 -22.74 5.25
C ALA A 353 -16.96 -21.55 6.15
N GLU A 354 -16.07 -20.57 6.37
CA GLU A 354 -16.36 -19.33 7.10
C GLU A 354 -17.48 -18.50 6.43
N LEU A 355 -17.52 -18.46 5.09
CA LEU A 355 -18.60 -17.83 4.32
C LEU A 355 -19.94 -18.59 4.44
N GLY A 356 -19.94 -19.83 4.90
CA GLY A 356 -21.12 -20.68 5.05
C GLY A 356 -21.33 -21.70 3.92
N ALA A 357 -20.30 -21.98 3.12
CA ALA A 357 -20.36 -23.08 2.16
C ALA A 357 -20.39 -24.44 2.90
N HIS A 358 -21.34 -25.28 2.53
CA HIS A 358 -21.41 -26.69 2.91
C HIS A 358 -20.56 -27.56 1.97
N ASP A 359 -20.58 -27.23 0.68
CA ASP A 359 -19.74 -27.86 -0.33
C ASP A 359 -19.09 -26.77 -1.19
N ALA A 360 -17.81 -26.90 -1.50
CA ALA A 360 -17.04 -25.91 -2.27
C ALA A 360 -15.96 -26.55 -3.14
N LEU A 361 -15.66 -25.94 -4.28
CA LEU A 361 -14.69 -26.39 -5.28
C LEU A 361 -13.69 -25.27 -5.61
N ASN A 362 -12.42 -25.64 -5.75
CA ASN A 362 -11.37 -24.78 -6.27
C ASN A 362 -11.45 -24.69 -7.80
N LEU A 363 -11.46 -23.47 -8.32
CA LEU A 363 -11.39 -23.15 -9.76
C LEU A 363 -9.94 -22.80 -10.15
N ASP A 364 -9.72 -22.32 -11.38
CA ASP A 364 -8.37 -21.86 -11.77
C ASP A 364 -7.98 -20.60 -11.00
N GLY A 365 -6.67 -20.44 -10.78
CA GLY A 365 -6.09 -19.38 -9.95
C GLY A 365 -4.89 -18.70 -10.60
N GLY A 366 -3.99 -18.16 -9.78
CA GLY A 366 -2.90 -17.33 -10.30
C GLY A 366 -3.43 -16.08 -11.00
N GLY A 367 -2.83 -15.69 -12.12
CA GLY A 367 -3.29 -14.54 -12.91
C GLY A 367 -4.68 -14.71 -13.53
N SER A 368 -5.25 -15.91 -13.52
CA SER A 368 -6.63 -16.14 -13.95
C SER A 368 -7.65 -15.60 -12.94
N SER A 369 -7.28 -15.47 -11.65
CA SER A 369 -8.19 -15.05 -10.58
C SER A 369 -8.74 -13.64 -10.79
N THR A 370 -10.01 -13.58 -11.19
CA THR A 370 -10.73 -12.35 -11.51
C THR A 370 -12.15 -12.43 -10.95
N MET A 371 -12.56 -11.42 -10.17
CA MET A 371 -13.94 -11.17 -9.78
C MET A 371 -14.45 -9.88 -10.41
N LEU A 372 -15.63 -9.99 -11.02
CA LEU A 372 -16.36 -8.90 -11.63
C LEU A 372 -17.66 -8.64 -10.88
N ALA A 373 -18.01 -7.37 -10.67
CA ALA A 373 -19.33 -6.96 -10.19
C ALA A 373 -19.71 -5.61 -10.80
N ARG A 374 -21.01 -5.35 -10.97
CA ARG A 374 -21.51 -3.99 -11.27
C ARG A 374 -21.69 -3.20 -9.97
N GLU A 375 -21.58 -1.88 -10.06
CA GLU A 375 -22.06 -0.98 -9.00
C GLU A 375 -23.56 -0.67 -9.15
N PRO A 376 -24.28 -0.33 -8.06
CA PRO A 376 -25.68 0.07 -8.14
C PRO A 376 -25.90 1.25 -9.10
N GLY A 377 -26.73 1.03 -10.12
CA GLY A 377 -26.98 2.00 -11.19
C GLY A 377 -25.98 1.98 -12.35
N SER A 378 -24.95 1.13 -12.31
CA SER A 378 -24.09 0.83 -13.47
C SER A 378 -24.77 -0.17 -14.42
N ALA A 379 -24.54 -0.01 -15.72
CA ALA A 379 -24.91 -0.98 -16.74
C ALA A 379 -23.89 -2.13 -16.89
N ASP A 380 -22.63 -1.86 -16.56
CA ASP A 380 -21.49 -2.76 -16.80
C ASP A 380 -20.85 -3.21 -15.49
N VAL A 381 -20.21 -4.39 -15.54
CA VAL A 381 -19.33 -4.91 -14.49
C VAL A 381 -17.91 -4.31 -14.59
N GLN A 382 -17.27 -4.15 -13.44
CA GLN A 382 -15.86 -3.80 -13.29
C GLN A 382 -15.11 -4.89 -12.53
N VAL A 383 -13.77 -4.87 -12.59
CA VAL A 383 -12.90 -5.75 -11.79
C VAL A 383 -12.82 -5.21 -10.35
N GLU A 384 -13.06 -6.06 -9.36
CA GLU A 384 -13.06 -5.68 -7.93
C GLU A 384 -11.77 -6.09 -7.19
N ASN A 385 -11.08 -7.12 -7.68
CA ASN A 385 -9.83 -7.65 -7.13
C ASN A 385 -8.59 -7.14 -7.91
N SER A 386 -7.38 -7.59 -7.57
CA SER A 386 -6.15 -7.24 -8.27
C SER A 386 -5.51 -8.47 -8.96
N PRO A 387 -5.74 -8.68 -10.28
CA PRO A 387 -5.17 -9.81 -11.01
C PRO A 387 -3.63 -9.85 -11.00
N SER A 388 -3.04 -10.98 -10.59
CA SER A 388 -1.61 -11.07 -10.29
C SER A 388 -0.64 -10.90 -11.47
N ASP A 389 -1.15 -10.88 -12.70
CA ASP A 389 -0.35 -10.67 -13.91
C ASP A 389 -0.28 -9.16 -14.31
N GLY A 390 -0.82 -8.26 -13.47
CA GLY A 390 -0.88 -6.81 -13.69
C GLY A 390 -2.13 -6.34 -14.44
N GLY A 391 -3.04 -7.25 -14.78
CA GLY A 391 -4.31 -7.01 -15.45
C GLY A 391 -5.06 -8.33 -15.69
N GLU A 392 -6.31 -8.26 -16.17
CA GLU A 392 -7.10 -9.48 -16.47
C GLU A 392 -6.36 -10.39 -17.47
N ARG A 393 -6.10 -11.63 -17.06
CA ARG A 393 -5.62 -12.67 -17.97
C ARG A 393 -6.73 -13.09 -18.93
N HIS A 394 -6.34 -13.46 -20.15
CA HIS A 394 -7.23 -14.15 -21.08
C HIS A 394 -7.55 -15.57 -20.57
N VAL A 395 -8.82 -15.83 -20.25
CA VAL A 395 -9.33 -17.11 -19.76
C VAL A 395 -10.33 -17.70 -20.76
N PRO A 396 -10.58 -19.03 -20.77
CA PRO A 396 -11.58 -19.62 -21.68
C PRO A 396 -13.01 -19.29 -21.27
N ASN A 397 -13.28 -19.28 -19.96
CA ASN A 397 -14.62 -19.24 -19.41
C ASN A 397 -14.67 -18.67 -17.99
N GLY A 398 -15.89 -18.53 -17.50
CA GLY A 398 -16.24 -18.19 -16.14
C GLY A 398 -17.67 -18.57 -15.81
N LEU A 399 -18.07 -18.21 -14.59
CA LEU A 399 -19.41 -18.42 -14.07
C LEU A 399 -20.02 -17.05 -13.74
N ALA A 400 -21.13 -16.72 -14.39
CA ALA A 400 -21.78 -15.42 -14.29
C ALA A 400 -23.10 -15.49 -13.52
N LEU A 401 -23.35 -14.46 -12.72
CA LEU A 401 -24.62 -14.17 -12.08
C LEU A 401 -25.39 -13.14 -12.91
N TYR A 402 -26.70 -13.34 -13.07
CA TYR A 402 -27.61 -12.45 -13.76
C TYR A 402 -28.75 -12.06 -12.82
N ALA A 403 -29.16 -10.79 -12.86
CA ALA A 403 -30.34 -10.30 -12.14
C ALA A 403 -31.61 -10.44 -13.01
N PRO A 404 -32.81 -10.45 -12.40
CA PRO A 404 -34.06 -10.23 -13.12
C PRO A 404 -34.02 -8.95 -13.97
N ALA A 405 -34.82 -8.91 -15.04
CA ALA A 405 -35.02 -7.68 -15.80
C ALA A 405 -35.72 -6.62 -14.93
N GLY A 406 -34.98 -5.55 -14.60
CA GLY A 406 -35.49 -4.45 -13.80
C GLY A 406 -36.44 -3.53 -14.57
N SER A 407 -37.28 -2.82 -13.83
CA SER A 407 -38.30 -1.92 -14.38
C SER A 407 -37.73 -0.66 -15.04
N GLY A 408 -36.45 -0.35 -14.82
CA GLY A 408 -35.83 0.92 -15.23
C GLY A 408 -36.38 2.16 -14.51
N LYS A 409 -37.30 1.98 -13.55
CA LYS A 409 -37.92 3.06 -12.78
C LYS A 409 -37.05 3.40 -11.58
N LEU A 410 -36.68 4.67 -11.46
CA LEU A 410 -35.84 5.18 -10.40
C LEU A 410 -36.39 4.84 -8.99
N LYS A 411 -35.67 3.98 -8.28
CA LYS A 411 -35.91 3.55 -6.90
C LYS A 411 -35.02 4.29 -5.90
N GLY A 412 -33.76 4.56 -6.27
CA GLY A 412 -32.78 5.23 -5.41
C GLY A 412 -31.62 5.85 -6.21
N PHE A 413 -30.68 6.46 -5.48
CA PHE A 413 -29.41 6.94 -6.03
C PHE A 413 -28.23 6.32 -5.28
N TRP A 414 -27.22 5.85 -6.00
CA TRP A 414 -25.91 5.53 -5.45
C TRP A 414 -25.06 6.80 -5.52
N VAL A 415 -24.67 7.35 -4.36
CA VAL A 415 -24.06 8.68 -4.26
C VAL A 415 -22.64 8.56 -3.77
N GLU A 416 -21.69 9.01 -4.59
CA GLU A 416 -20.26 8.88 -4.35
C GLU A 416 -19.52 10.17 -4.69
N THR A 417 -18.24 10.22 -4.33
CA THR A 417 -17.31 11.22 -4.88
C THR A 417 -16.90 10.80 -6.28
N ALA A 418 -16.86 11.74 -7.24
CA ALA A 418 -16.41 11.44 -8.61
C ALA A 418 -14.93 11.00 -8.64
N THR A 419 -14.16 11.43 -7.65
CA THR A 419 -12.87 10.87 -7.29
C THR A 419 -13.06 9.61 -6.44
N ASP A 420 -12.61 8.46 -6.96
CA ASP A 420 -12.57 7.19 -6.24
C ASP A 420 -11.57 7.26 -5.06
N PRO A 421 -11.98 7.03 -3.80
CA PRO A 421 -11.09 7.05 -2.64
C PRO A 421 -9.85 6.15 -2.77
N ALA A 422 -9.96 4.97 -3.39
CA ALA A 422 -8.85 4.03 -3.53
C ALA A 422 -7.79 4.49 -4.53
N ARG A 423 -8.17 5.35 -5.48
CA ARG A 423 -7.27 5.92 -6.49
C ARG A 423 -6.85 7.36 -6.19
N ALA A 424 -7.64 8.10 -5.40
CA ALA A 424 -7.48 9.54 -5.15
C ALA A 424 -6.05 9.98 -4.76
N PRO A 425 -5.63 11.20 -5.12
CA PRO A 425 -4.41 11.81 -4.57
C PRO A 425 -4.40 11.80 -3.05
N GLY A 426 -3.33 11.28 -2.47
CA GLY A 426 -3.18 11.17 -1.03
C GLY A 426 -1.74 11.34 -0.58
N ALA A 427 -1.60 11.42 0.74
CA ALA A 427 -0.32 11.55 1.43
C ALA A 427 -0.13 10.39 2.44
N GLY A 428 -0.82 9.27 2.23
CA GLY A 428 -0.71 8.08 3.06
C GLY A 428 0.54 7.24 2.72
N PRO A 429 0.86 6.23 3.55
CA PRO A 429 1.92 5.25 3.24
C PRO A 429 1.59 4.35 2.04
N VAL A 430 0.30 4.19 1.72
CA VAL A 430 -0.25 3.42 0.59
C VAL A 430 -1.06 4.35 -0.33
N GLY A 431 -1.39 3.87 -1.53
CA GLY A 431 -2.22 4.61 -2.50
C GLY A 431 -3.63 4.89 -2.01
N GLY A 432 -4.28 5.89 -2.64
CA GLY A 432 -5.60 6.38 -2.27
C GLY A 432 -5.56 7.61 -1.35
N GLY A 433 -6.72 8.20 -1.13
CA GLY A 433 -6.86 9.49 -0.47
C GLY A 433 -8.24 9.70 0.16
N ARG A 434 -8.49 10.92 0.62
CA ARG A 434 -9.67 11.27 1.44
C ARG A 434 -10.62 12.24 0.73
N PRO A 435 -11.27 11.86 -0.40
CA PRO A 435 -12.19 12.74 -1.10
C PRO A 435 -13.48 13.02 -0.31
N ASP A 436 -13.75 12.28 0.77
CA ASP A 436 -14.74 12.61 1.80
C ASP A 436 -14.45 13.92 2.55
N ARG A 437 -13.22 14.44 2.42
CA ARG A 437 -12.75 15.69 3.01
C ARG A 437 -12.57 16.77 1.96
N VAL A 438 -12.76 18.01 2.39
CA VAL A 438 -12.61 19.21 1.54
C VAL A 438 -12.28 20.44 2.41
N PHE A 439 -11.49 21.37 1.87
CA PHE A 439 -11.09 22.60 2.57
C PHE A 439 -12.09 23.75 2.33
N PRO A 440 -12.32 24.65 3.31
CA PRO A 440 -13.09 25.87 3.15
C PRO A 440 -12.79 26.63 1.85
N GLY A 441 -13.84 26.93 1.08
CA GLY A 441 -13.73 27.66 -0.19
C GLY A 441 -13.40 26.81 -1.42
N LEU A 442 -13.01 25.54 -1.25
CA LEU A 442 -12.79 24.58 -2.35
C LEU A 442 -14.04 23.73 -2.62
N THR A 443 -13.94 22.83 -3.59
CA THR A 443 -15.02 21.98 -4.06
C THR A 443 -14.73 20.48 -3.96
N ARG A 444 -15.80 19.68 -4.05
CA ARG A 444 -15.78 18.23 -4.26
C ARG A 444 -16.87 17.89 -5.27
N LYS A 445 -16.54 17.13 -6.32
CA LYS A 445 -17.54 16.66 -7.28
C LYS A 445 -18.18 15.37 -6.77
N LEU A 446 -19.52 15.34 -6.75
CA LEU A 446 -20.30 14.15 -6.42
C LEU A 446 -21.00 13.57 -7.65
N THR A 447 -21.15 12.25 -7.67
CA THR A 447 -21.95 11.49 -8.62
C THR A 447 -23.21 10.95 -7.94
N ALA A 448 -24.24 10.66 -8.73
CA ALA A 448 -25.49 10.05 -8.27
C ALA A 448 -26.03 9.13 -9.36
N ALA A 449 -25.62 7.86 -9.35
CA ALA A 449 -26.11 6.86 -10.29
C ALA A 449 -27.55 6.47 -9.89
N GLY A 450 -28.52 6.74 -10.75
CA GLY A 450 -29.91 6.33 -10.51
C GLY A 450 -30.06 4.83 -10.69
N TYR A 451 -30.74 4.16 -9.77
CA TYR A 451 -30.95 2.71 -9.83
C TYR A 451 -32.41 2.30 -9.62
N ASP A 452 -32.83 1.14 -10.16
CA ASP A 452 -34.17 0.55 -10.01
C ASP A 452 -34.26 -0.51 -8.90
N GLU A 453 -35.39 -1.20 -8.76
CA GLU A 453 -35.54 -2.25 -7.74
C GLU A 453 -34.57 -3.44 -7.88
N THR A 454 -33.91 -3.57 -9.04
CA THR A 454 -32.86 -4.58 -9.26
C THR A 454 -31.45 -4.04 -9.03
N TYR A 455 -31.29 -2.78 -8.61
CA TYR A 455 -30.02 -2.03 -8.66
C TYR A 455 -29.45 -1.84 -10.08
N GLY A 456 -30.25 -2.10 -11.13
CA GLY A 456 -29.90 -1.79 -12.51
C GLY A 456 -30.02 -0.29 -12.82
N PRO A 457 -29.45 0.19 -13.95
CA PRO A 457 -29.41 1.61 -14.30
C PRO A 457 -30.83 2.18 -14.54
N ALA A 458 -31.16 3.28 -13.85
CA ALA A 458 -32.46 3.95 -13.96
C ALA A 458 -32.30 5.46 -14.18
N ALA A 459 -33.02 6.01 -15.17
CA ALA A 459 -32.88 7.40 -15.57
C ALA A 459 -33.44 8.38 -14.51
N GLY A 460 -32.56 9.17 -13.90
CA GLY A 460 -32.94 10.13 -12.86
C GLY A 460 -32.02 11.34 -12.77
N THR A 461 -32.54 12.55 -13.00
CA THR A 461 -31.82 13.78 -12.63
C THR A 461 -32.12 14.08 -11.15
N PRO A 462 -31.13 14.02 -10.24
CA PRO A 462 -31.34 14.32 -8.83
C PRO A 462 -31.52 15.83 -8.60
N SER A 463 -32.22 16.16 -7.51
CA SER A 463 -32.07 17.41 -6.79
C SER A 463 -31.16 17.19 -5.58
N TRP A 464 -30.29 18.15 -5.29
CA TRP A 464 -29.24 18.02 -4.27
C TRP A 464 -29.53 18.91 -3.05
N ARG A 465 -29.19 18.42 -1.86
CA ARG A 465 -29.28 19.18 -0.59
C ARG A 465 -28.15 18.78 0.36
N ALA A 466 -27.57 19.74 1.07
CA ALA A 466 -26.74 19.50 2.25
C ALA A 466 -27.59 19.66 3.52
N SER A 467 -27.49 18.73 4.48
CA SER A 467 -28.26 18.76 5.73
C SER A 467 -27.87 19.93 6.64
N ARG A 468 -26.61 20.38 6.58
CA ARG A 468 -26.08 21.54 7.31
C ARG A 468 -25.39 22.52 6.35
N ALA A 469 -26.21 23.35 5.70
CA ALA A 469 -25.77 24.31 4.67
C ALA A 469 -24.67 25.31 5.13
N VAL A 470 -24.49 25.51 6.44
CA VAL A 470 -23.38 26.32 7.00
C VAL A 470 -22.00 25.74 6.69
N HIS A 471 -21.88 24.41 6.56
CA HIS A 471 -20.63 23.75 6.21
C HIS A 471 -20.41 23.72 4.70
N GLY A 472 -21.47 23.72 3.89
CA GLY A 472 -21.33 23.87 2.44
C GLY A 472 -22.63 23.78 1.67
N LEU A 473 -22.55 24.19 0.42
CA LEU A 473 -23.67 24.23 -0.52
C LEU A 473 -23.40 23.28 -1.68
N VAL A 474 -24.41 22.54 -2.13
CA VAL A 474 -24.30 21.63 -3.28
C VAL A 474 -25.04 22.20 -4.48
N GLY A 475 -24.36 22.28 -5.62
CA GLY A 475 -24.89 22.73 -6.90
C GLY A 475 -25.87 21.73 -7.52
N ARG A 476 -26.62 22.19 -8.54
CA ARG A 476 -27.54 21.31 -9.31
C ARG A 476 -26.83 20.17 -10.03
N ASP A 477 -25.54 20.35 -10.30
CA ASP A 477 -24.65 19.41 -10.95
C ASP A 477 -23.93 18.46 -9.98
N GLY A 478 -24.25 18.49 -8.68
CA GLY A 478 -23.59 17.68 -7.65
C GLY A 478 -22.23 18.22 -7.18
N THR A 479 -21.82 19.42 -7.59
CA THR A 479 -20.59 20.04 -7.06
C THR A 479 -20.85 20.62 -5.67
N PHE A 480 -20.25 20.03 -4.63
CA PHE A 480 -20.27 20.56 -3.27
C PHE A 480 -19.18 21.63 -3.11
N ARG A 481 -19.55 22.83 -2.64
CA ARG A 481 -18.64 23.92 -2.29
C ARG A 481 -18.62 24.07 -0.76
N ALA A 482 -17.44 23.86 -0.18
CA ALA A 482 -17.21 23.95 1.25
C ALA A 482 -17.18 25.41 1.75
N LEU A 483 -17.66 25.61 2.97
CA LEU A 483 -17.77 26.90 3.66
C LEU A 483 -17.08 26.84 5.03
N VAL A 484 -17.82 26.58 6.11
CA VAL A 484 -17.29 26.58 7.49
C VAL A 484 -16.88 25.15 7.91
N PRO A 485 -15.74 24.95 8.62
CA PRO A 485 -15.35 23.64 9.14
C PRO A 485 -16.49 22.90 9.86
N GLY A 486 -16.59 21.59 9.64
CA GLY A 486 -17.64 20.74 10.20
C GLY A 486 -18.17 19.67 9.26
N GLN A 487 -19.02 18.79 9.79
CA GLN A 487 -19.57 17.64 9.06
C GLN A 487 -20.97 17.93 8.52
N THR A 488 -21.25 17.47 7.30
CA THR A 488 -22.57 17.56 6.67
C THR A 488 -22.86 16.31 5.83
N THR A 489 -24.13 15.94 5.72
CA THR A 489 -24.59 14.91 4.78
C THR A 489 -25.08 15.60 3.51
N VAL A 490 -24.70 15.08 2.35
CA VAL A 490 -25.22 15.52 1.05
C VAL A 490 -26.15 14.45 0.51
N THR A 491 -27.40 14.83 0.24
CA THR A 491 -28.47 13.95 -0.24
C THR A 491 -28.77 14.29 -1.70
N ALA A 492 -28.74 13.28 -2.57
CA ALA A 492 -29.33 13.31 -3.91
C ALA A 492 -30.76 12.74 -3.82
N SER A 493 -31.76 13.41 -4.41
CA SER A 493 -33.15 12.95 -4.32
C SER A 493 -34.04 13.37 -5.50
N ARG A 494 -35.00 12.52 -5.85
CA ARG A 494 -36.04 12.80 -6.86
C ARG A 494 -37.32 12.03 -6.51
N GLY A 495 -38.36 12.73 -6.07
CA GLY A 495 -39.57 12.08 -5.54
C GLY A 495 -39.22 11.28 -4.28
N GLY A 496 -39.60 9.99 -4.25
CA GLY A 496 -39.24 9.08 -3.16
C GLY A 496 -37.83 8.49 -3.25
N ALA A 497 -37.15 8.58 -4.39
CA ALA A 497 -35.80 8.06 -4.57
C ALA A 497 -34.78 8.98 -3.89
N LYS A 498 -33.89 8.41 -3.07
CA LYS A 498 -32.81 9.11 -2.36
C LYS A 498 -31.48 8.33 -2.40
N GLY A 499 -30.39 9.04 -2.12
CA GLY A 499 -29.05 8.52 -1.85
C GLY A 499 -28.23 9.57 -1.11
N GLU A 500 -27.27 9.16 -0.29
CA GLU A 500 -26.59 10.05 0.66
C GLU A 500 -25.09 9.74 0.79
N ILE A 501 -24.29 10.77 1.02
CA ILE A 501 -22.87 10.68 1.39
C ILE A 501 -22.54 11.68 2.50
N ALA A 502 -21.68 11.29 3.45
CA ALA A 502 -21.15 12.18 4.47
C ALA A 502 -19.86 12.87 4.00
N LEU A 503 -19.76 14.19 4.17
CA LEU A 503 -18.57 14.99 3.90
C LEU A 503 -18.09 15.72 5.15
N THR A 504 -16.78 15.88 5.27
CA THR A 504 -16.11 16.64 6.34
C THR A 504 -15.39 17.85 5.77
N VAL A 505 -15.76 19.04 6.25
CA VAL A 505 -15.06 20.28 5.95
C VAL A 505 -13.97 20.50 7.00
N LEU A 506 -12.72 20.53 6.55
CA LEU A 506 -11.53 20.67 7.40
C LEU A 506 -11.32 22.12 7.86
N GLN A 507 -10.27 22.36 8.65
CA GLN A 507 -9.77 23.72 8.89
C GLN A 507 -9.24 24.36 7.59
N PRO A 508 -9.03 25.69 7.55
CA PRO A 508 -8.47 26.36 6.37
C PRO A 508 -7.17 25.71 5.88
N LEU A 509 -7.04 25.62 4.55
CA LEU A 509 -5.83 25.16 3.88
C LEU A 509 -4.62 26.02 4.29
N VAL A 510 -3.55 25.40 4.79
CA VAL A 510 -2.29 26.10 5.12
C VAL A 510 -1.15 25.71 4.19
N ARG A 511 -1.14 24.50 3.63
CA ARG A 511 -0.06 23.97 2.80
C ARG A 511 -0.59 23.07 1.68
N LEU A 512 0.11 23.09 0.55
CA LEU A 512 -0.06 22.12 -0.55
C LEU A 512 1.13 21.16 -0.60
N GLY A 513 0.89 19.96 -1.11
CA GLY A 513 1.90 19.02 -1.59
C GLY A 513 1.44 18.38 -2.89
N ALA A 514 2.35 17.67 -3.54
CA ALA A 514 2.04 16.80 -4.68
C ALA A 514 2.22 15.33 -4.27
N THR A 515 1.64 14.40 -5.02
CA THR A 515 1.89 12.96 -4.85
C THR A 515 3.28 12.51 -5.34
N SER A 516 3.99 13.39 -6.05
CA SER A 516 5.23 13.10 -6.75
C SER A 516 6.23 14.25 -6.52
N ASP A 517 7.40 13.95 -5.97
CA ASP A 517 8.46 14.97 -5.73
C ASP A 517 9.10 15.47 -7.03
N ARG A 518 8.99 14.70 -8.12
CA ARG A 518 9.41 15.02 -9.49
C ARG A 518 8.63 14.15 -10.49
N VAL A 519 8.35 14.68 -11.68
CA VAL A 519 7.85 13.89 -12.83
C VAL A 519 8.95 13.77 -13.87
N GLY A 520 9.49 12.56 -14.05
CA GLY A 520 10.46 12.23 -15.09
C GLY A 520 9.78 11.67 -16.33
N LEU A 521 10.06 12.24 -17.51
CA LEU A 521 9.49 11.85 -18.81
C LEU A 521 10.62 11.41 -19.75
N ALA A 522 10.47 10.28 -20.43
CA ALA A 522 11.55 9.67 -21.22
C ALA A 522 11.94 10.44 -22.50
N GLY A 523 11.09 11.35 -22.99
CA GLY A 523 11.30 12.12 -24.22
C GLY A 523 9.99 12.68 -24.76
N THR A 524 9.94 13.04 -26.05
CA THR A 524 8.72 13.54 -26.72
C THR A 524 7.56 12.56 -26.58
N ASP A 525 6.34 13.07 -26.41
CA ASP A 525 5.08 12.34 -26.22
C ASP A 525 4.99 11.47 -24.94
N ALA A 526 6.09 11.23 -24.23
CA ALA A 526 6.08 10.55 -22.95
C ALA A 526 5.20 11.31 -21.94
N SER A 527 4.47 10.55 -21.12
CA SER A 527 3.50 11.09 -20.18
C SER A 527 3.72 10.52 -18.77
N GLY A 528 3.44 11.34 -17.76
CA GLY A 528 3.46 10.97 -16.35
C GLY A 528 2.35 11.70 -15.60
N THR A 529 2.15 11.38 -14.31
CA THR A 529 1.04 11.95 -13.53
C THR A 529 1.50 12.50 -12.18
N PHE A 530 0.74 13.47 -11.67
CA PHE A 530 0.80 13.91 -10.28
C PHE A 530 -0.60 14.31 -9.79
N GLY A 531 -0.86 14.10 -8.51
CA GLY A 531 -2.04 14.61 -7.82
C GLY A 531 -1.69 15.74 -6.86
N VAL A 532 -2.67 16.54 -6.46
CA VAL A 532 -2.49 17.67 -5.52
C VAL A 532 -3.18 17.35 -4.19
N VAL A 533 -2.45 17.49 -3.09
CA VAL A 533 -2.93 17.22 -1.74
C VAL A 533 -2.84 18.49 -0.91
N GLY A 534 -3.95 18.90 -0.29
CA GLY A 534 -3.98 19.99 0.68
C GLY A 534 -3.81 19.49 2.11
N TYR A 535 -3.36 20.37 3.00
CA TYR A 535 -3.20 20.12 4.43
C TYR A 535 -3.72 21.31 5.24
N ASP A 536 -4.38 21.03 6.37
CA ASP A 536 -4.69 22.03 7.39
C ASP A 536 -3.61 22.13 8.48
N ARG A 537 -3.81 23.05 9.44
CA ARG A 537 -2.90 23.29 10.58
C ARG A 537 -2.70 22.07 11.51
N ASN A 538 -3.61 21.10 11.47
CA ASN A 538 -3.56 19.88 12.29
C ASN A 538 -2.90 18.72 11.51
N GLY A 539 -2.53 18.91 10.25
CA GLY A 539 -2.04 17.84 9.38
C GLY A 539 -3.13 16.93 8.82
N ASN A 540 -4.42 17.30 8.93
CA ASN A 540 -5.46 16.61 8.18
C ASN A 540 -5.28 16.88 6.69
N SER A 541 -5.34 15.82 5.88
CA SER A 541 -5.15 15.91 4.42
C SER A 541 -6.42 15.61 3.62
N ALA A 542 -6.49 16.18 2.40
CA ALA A 542 -7.51 15.86 1.40
C ALA A 542 -6.98 16.13 -0.04
N PRO A 543 -7.42 15.34 -1.05
CA PRO A 543 -7.15 15.65 -2.46
C PRO A 543 -7.83 16.95 -2.89
N VAL A 544 -7.14 17.78 -3.68
CA VAL A 544 -7.73 18.98 -4.28
C VAL A 544 -8.29 18.66 -5.66
N GLU A 545 -9.53 19.08 -5.94
CA GLU A 545 -10.14 18.92 -7.27
C GLU A 545 -9.37 19.73 -8.32
N PRO A 546 -9.12 19.19 -9.53
CA PRO A 546 -8.49 19.95 -10.61
C PRO A 546 -9.19 21.26 -10.98
N SER A 547 -10.50 21.38 -10.72
CA SER A 547 -11.27 22.61 -10.92
C SER A 547 -10.93 23.76 -9.95
N ASP A 548 -10.33 23.47 -8.79
CA ASP A 548 -9.88 24.48 -7.83
C ASP A 548 -8.40 24.87 -8.01
N VAL A 549 -7.69 24.20 -8.92
CA VAL A 549 -6.25 24.39 -9.17
C VAL A 549 -6.02 25.37 -10.32
N ARG A 550 -5.05 26.27 -10.14
CA ARG A 550 -4.45 27.04 -11.23
C ARG A 550 -3.02 26.57 -11.47
N LEU A 551 -2.72 26.20 -12.71
CA LEU A 551 -1.41 25.75 -13.15
C LEU A 551 -0.66 26.83 -13.92
N ASP A 552 0.65 26.88 -13.73
CA ASP A 552 1.58 27.80 -14.38
C ASP A 552 2.87 27.04 -14.72
N TYR A 553 3.16 26.92 -16.02
CA TYR A 553 4.18 26.02 -16.58
C TYR A 553 4.55 26.42 -18.02
N ASP A 554 5.70 25.96 -18.51
CA ASP A 554 6.10 26.13 -19.92
C ASP A 554 5.22 25.29 -20.85
N ARG A 555 4.35 25.97 -21.61
CA ARG A 555 3.43 25.37 -22.58
C ARG A 555 4.09 24.93 -23.89
N GLU A 556 5.33 25.35 -24.17
CA GLU A 556 6.11 24.82 -25.28
C GLU A 556 6.80 23.50 -24.91
N LEU A 557 7.21 23.33 -23.65
CA LEU A 557 7.81 22.09 -23.16
C LEU A 557 6.76 21.02 -22.83
N LEU A 558 5.65 21.42 -22.22
CA LEU A 558 4.66 20.50 -21.63
C LEU A 558 3.24 20.75 -22.14
N ASP A 559 2.43 19.69 -22.13
CA ASP A 559 0.98 19.76 -22.00
C ASP A 559 0.58 19.25 -20.62
N VAL A 560 -0.30 19.96 -19.91
CA VAL A 560 -0.79 19.53 -18.60
C VAL A 560 -2.30 19.66 -18.54
N ALA A 561 -2.98 18.53 -18.33
CA ALA A 561 -4.43 18.42 -18.32
C ALA A 561 -4.90 17.63 -17.09
N ALA A 562 -6.11 17.94 -16.62
CA ALA A 562 -6.77 17.12 -15.61
C ALA A 562 -7.08 15.72 -16.17
N SER A 563 -6.93 14.70 -15.34
CA SER A 563 -7.23 13.31 -15.66
C SER A 563 -8.16 12.68 -14.61
N GLU A 564 -8.45 11.39 -14.76
CA GLU A 564 -9.36 10.68 -13.87
C GLU A 564 -8.94 10.74 -12.39
N HIS A 565 -9.90 10.57 -11.49
CA HIS A 565 -9.70 10.53 -10.03
C HIS A 565 -9.00 11.76 -9.42
N GLY A 566 -8.99 12.89 -10.13
CA GLY A 566 -8.45 14.16 -9.62
C GLY A 566 -6.94 14.34 -9.81
N PHE A 567 -6.32 13.57 -10.70
CA PHE A 567 -4.92 13.76 -11.08
C PHE A 567 -4.75 14.80 -12.20
N PHE A 568 -3.49 15.13 -12.46
CA PHE A 568 -3.04 15.77 -13.69
C PHE A 568 -2.14 14.81 -14.46
N THR A 569 -2.33 14.76 -15.78
CA THR A 569 -1.38 14.15 -16.72
C THR A 569 -0.47 15.25 -17.27
N VAL A 570 0.83 15.01 -17.24
CA VAL A 570 1.89 15.84 -17.82
C VAL A 570 2.47 15.10 -19.01
N LYS A 571 2.36 15.69 -20.21
CA LYS A 571 2.89 15.14 -21.46
C LYS A 571 4.00 16.02 -22.03
N ALA A 572 5.11 15.43 -22.45
CA ALA A 572 6.22 16.15 -23.05
C ALA A 572 5.96 16.49 -24.53
N LYS A 573 6.32 17.72 -24.94
CA LYS A 573 6.28 18.22 -26.33
C LYS A 573 7.63 18.31 -27.02
N LYS A 574 8.73 18.28 -26.25
CA LYS A 574 10.13 18.33 -26.72
C LYS A 574 10.83 17.02 -26.33
N ALA A 575 11.92 16.67 -27.02
CA ALA A 575 12.69 15.45 -26.73
C ALA A 575 13.52 15.57 -25.44
N THR A 576 13.97 16.78 -25.11
CA THR A 576 14.67 17.11 -23.88
C THR A 576 14.16 18.42 -23.29
N GLY A 577 14.38 18.62 -21.99
CA GLY A 577 14.17 19.90 -21.30
C GLY A 577 13.81 19.72 -19.83
N SER A 578 13.69 20.84 -19.11
CA SER A 578 13.26 20.86 -17.71
C SER A 578 12.39 22.08 -17.43
N GLY A 579 11.52 21.98 -16.43
CA GLY A 579 10.65 23.07 -16.03
C GLY A 579 9.89 22.78 -14.73
N LEU A 580 9.22 23.79 -14.20
CA LEU A 580 8.33 23.66 -13.05
C LEU A 580 6.87 23.71 -13.50
N VAL A 581 6.05 22.82 -12.93
CA VAL A 581 4.60 22.99 -12.90
C VAL A 581 4.25 23.60 -11.55
N THR A 582 4.00 24.91 -11.53
CA THR A 582 3.58 25.63 -10.33
C THR A 582 2.08 25.45 -10.13
N VAL A 583 1.70 24.86 -9.01
CA VAL A 583 0.32 24.58 -8.59
C VAL A 583 -0.11 25.66 -7.60
N ARG A 584 -1.21 26.35 -7.87
CA ARG A 584 -1.78 27.39 -6.97
C ARG A 584 -3.22 27.06 -6.61
N VAL A 585 -3.55 27.11 -5.32
CA VAL A 585 -4.90 26.86 -4.77
C VAL A 585 -5.17 27.91 -3.70
N GLY A 586 -6.12 28.81 -3.95
CA GLY A 586 -6.35 29.97 -3.07
C GLY A 586 -5.08 30.82 -2.92
N GLY A 587 -4.63 31.00 -1.68
CA GLY A 587 -3.38 31.69 -1.34
C GLY A 587 -2.15 30.79 -1.20
N SER A 588 -2.30 29.47 -1.36
CA SER A 588 -1.21 28.49 -1.21
C SER A 588 -0.66 28.07 -2.58
N SER A 589 0.63 27.75 -2.62
CA SER A 589 1.28 27.20 -3.82
C SER A 589 2.29 26.10 -3.50
N THR A 590 2.50 25.20 -4.45
CA THR A 590 3.61 24.25 -4.49
C THR A 590 4.13 24.12 -5.93
N ALA A 591 5.30 23.52 -6.13
CA ALA A 591 5.89 23.30 -7.45
C ALA A 591 6.20 21.82 -7.65
N VAL A 592 5.86 21.29 -8.81
CA VAL A 592 6.24 19.93 -9.25
C VAL A 592 7.33 20.08 -10.31
N PRO A 593 8.58 19.66 -10.03
CA PRO A 593 9.65 19.65 -11.01
C PRO A 593 9.37 18.60 -12.10
N VAL A 594 9.56 18.98 -13.35
CA VAL A 594 9.41 18.09 -14.51
C VAL A 594 10.72 18.07 -15.30
N THR A 595 11.19 16.89 -15.64
CA THR A 595 12.38 16.67 -16.47
C THR A 595 12.04 15.76 -17.63
N VAL A 596 12.48 16.13 -18.84
CA VAL A 596 12.19 15.44 -20.09
C VAL A 596 13.50 14.99 -20.74
N GLY A 597 13.56 13.72 -21.13
CA GLY A 597 14.73 13.10 -21.71
C GLY A 597 15.89 12.95 -20.73
N TYR A 598 17.01 12.45 -21.27
CA TYR A 598 18.29 12.36 -20.58
C TYR A 598 19.40 12.86 -21.50
N GLU A 599 20.43 13.43 -20.91
CA GLU A 599 21.72 13.66 -21.55
C GLU A 599 22.67 12.54 -21.12
N ASP A 600 23.32 11.89 -22.09
CA ASP A 600 24.33 10.86 -21.83
C ASP A 600 25.66 11.54 -21.49
N VAL A 601 25.98 11.62 -20.19
CA VAL A 601 27.23 12.19 -19.68
C VAL A 601 28.31 11.10 -19.60
N PRO A 602 29.44 11.20 -20.31
CA PRO A 602 30.50 10.20 -20.23
C PRO A 602 31.08 10.06 -18.82
N VAL A 603 31.23 8.83 -18.33
CA VAL A 603 31.85 8.50 -17.04
C VAL A 603 33.18 7.78 -17.22
N ALA A 604 33.25 6.81 -18.11
CA ALA A 604 34.49 6.11 -18.45
C ALA A 604 34.45 5.58 -19.90
N GLY A 605 35.40 6.02 -20.72
CA GLY A 605 35.60 5.51 -22.09
C GLY A 605 36.43 4.23 -22.16
N PHE A 606 37.19 3.89 -21.12
CA PHE A 606 38.10 2.73 -21.03
C PHE A 606 39.31 2.71 -21.97
N ASP A 607 39.54 3.78 -22.75
CA ASP A 607 40.78 3.98 -23.52
C ASP A 607 42.06 3.94 -22.64
N ASP A 608 41.92 4.20 -21.33
CA ASP A 608 42.98 4.18 -20.33
C ASP A 608 43.13 2.83 -19.61
N ALA A 609 42.67 1.71 -20.18
CA ALA A 609 42.58 0.38 -19.57
C ALA A 609 43.79 -0.10 -18.72
N ALA A 610 45.01 0.37 -18.99
CA ALA A 610 46.20 0.08 -18.19
C ALA A 610 46.23 0.75 -16.79
N SER A 611 45.38 1.75 -16.54
CA SER A 611 45.22 2.43 -15.24
C SER A 611 44.31 1.65 -14.28
N TRP A 612 43.45 0.78 -14.81
CA TRP A 612 42.44 0.04 -14.07
C TRP A 612 43.06 -1.16 -13.37
N THR A 613 42.59 -1.46 -12.16
CA THR A 613 43.15 -2.52 -11.31
C THR A 613 42.17 -3.68 -11.14
N PHE A 614 42.66 -4.89 -11.40
CA PHE A 614 41.90 -6.11 -11.16
C PHE A 614 41.85 -6.43 -9.66
N ALA A 615 40.69 -6.83 -9.16
CA ALA A 615 40.56 -7.53 -7.89
C ALA A 615 39.53 -8.65 -8.04
N ALA A 616 39.47 -9.59 -7.09
CA ALA A 616 38.48 -10.66 -7.09
C ALA A 616 38.05 -11.08 -5.69
N ALA A 617 36.88 -11.71 -5.60
CA ALA A 617 36.43 -12.44 -4.41
C ALA A 617 36.23 -13.91 -4.79
N ARG A 618 37.05 -14.79 -4.19
CA ARG A 618 37.02 -16.26 -4.40
C ARG A 618 37.16 -16.70 -5.86
N ALA A 619 37.88 -15.89 -6.65
CA ALA A 619 38.16 -16.08 -8.07
C ALA A 619 39.56 -15.52 -8.39
N THR A 620 40.08 -15.85 -9.57
CA THR A 620 41.30 -15.24 -10.15
C THR A 620 40.97 -14.63 -11.52
N GLY A 621 41.88 -13.87 -12.11
CA GLY A 621 41.63 -13.20 -13.39
C GLY A 621 42.61 -12.06 -13.68
N SER A 622 42.28 -11.25 -14.68
CA SER A 622 43.08 -10.12 -15.14
C SER A 622 42.23 -9.06 -15.86
N LEU A 623 42.80 -7.85 -15.96
CA LEU A 623 42.34 -6.79 -16.87
C LEU A 623 43.33 -6.64 -18.02
N SER A 624 42.83 -6.30 -19.20
CA SER A 624 43.64 -5.88 -20.35
C SER A 624 42.90 -4.92 -21.26
N ALA A 625 43.62 -4.12 -22.05
CA ALA A 625 43.02 -3.40 -23.17
C ALA A 625 42.48 -4.39 -24.23
N ALA A 626 41.39 -4.02 -24.89
CA ALA A 626 40.81 -4.72 -26.03
C ALA A 626 40.09 -3.72 -26.97
N PRO A 627 39.69 -4.11 -28.18
CA PRO A 627 38.77 -3.31 -28.98
C PRO A 627 37.40 -3.17 -28.27
N GLY A 628 36.91 -1.94 -28.13
CA GLY A 628 35.56 -1.64 -27.70
C GLY A 628 34.54 -1.74 -28.85
N GLN A 629 33.34 -1.21 -28.61
CA GLN A 629 32.29 -1.05 -29.62
C GLN A 629 32.46 0.27 -30.40
N SER A 630 32.93 1.33 -29.75
CA SER A 630 33.22 2.64 -30.37
C SER A 630 34.67 3.11 -30.17
N SER A 631 35.36 2.58 -29.16
CA SER A 631 36.60 3.13 -28.58
C SER A 631 37.55 2.00 -28.13
N GLY A 632 38.57 2.29 -27.33
CA GLY A 632 39.28 1.27 -26.55
C GLY A 632 38.39 0.71 -25.44
N GLY A 633 38.29 -0.62 -25.34
CA GLY A 633 37.50 -1.31 -24.33
C GLY A 633 38.37 -1.96 -23.25
N LEU A 634 37.78 -2.15 -22.07
CA LEU A 634 38.40 -2.89 -20.96
C LEU A 634 37.92 -4.35 -20.98
N LYS A 635 38.85 -5.28 -21.24
CA LYS A 635 38.61 -6.72 -21.13
C LYS A 635 38.84 -7.18 -19.69
N LEU A 636 37.86 -7.88 -19.14
CA LEU A 636 37.88 -8.52 -17.83
C LEU A 636 37.81 -10.03 -18.02
N ALA A 637 38.93 -10.73 -17.80
CA ALA A 637 39.02 -12.18 -17.82
C ALA A 637 39.02 -12.73 -16.38
N TYR A 638 38.37 -13.86 -16.15
CA TYR A 638 38.16 -14.41 -14.81
C TYR A 638 37.99 -15.94 -14.79
N ASP A 639 38.33 -16.54 -13.65
CA ASP A 639 38.13 -17.95 -13.33
C ASP A 639 37.22 -18.10 -12.11
N PHE A 640 35.99 -18.59 -12.36
CA PHE A 640 34.98 -18.87 -11.35
C PHE A 640 34.88 -20.36 -10.98
N ALA A 641 35.78 -21.22 -11.46
CA ALA A 641 35.83 -22.63 -11.08
C ALA A 641 36.41 -22.87 -9.67
N GLN A 642 37.13 -21.88 -9.14
CA GLN A 642 37.92 -21.95 -7.90
C GLN A 642 37.10 -22.06 -6.60
N SER A 643 35.78 -21.81 -6.63
CA SER A 643 34.91 -21.90 -5.45
C SER A 643 33.46 -22.25 -5.83
N THR A 644 32.68 -22.72 -4.85
CA THR A 644 31.22 -22.91 -4.96
C THR A 644 30.41 -21.85 -4.22
N ALA A 645 31.05 -21.02 -3.37
CA ALA A 645 30.44 -19.82 -2.79
C ALA A 645 30.21 -18.75 -3.87
N THR A 646 29.68 -17.57 -3.54
CA THR A 646 29.63 -16.46 -4.52
C THR A 646 31.04 -16.02 -4.95
N ARG A 647 31.25 -15.93 -6.28
CA ARG A 647 32.48 -15.47 -6.94
C ARG A 647 32.23 -14.09 -7.53
N ALA A 648 33.25 -13.24 -7.55
CA ALA A 648 33.19 -11.97 -8.29
C ALA A 648 34.57 -11.55 -8.83
N ALA A 649 34.55 -10.89 -9.99
CA ALA A 649 35.72 -10.29 -10.62
C ALA A 649 35.48 -8.78 -10.81
N TYR A 650 36.35 -7.95 -10.24
CA TYR A 650 36.19 -6.50 -10.13
C TYR A 650 37.15 -5.76 -11.06
N ALA A 651 36.63 -4.76 -11.76
CA ALA A 651 37.39 -3.71 -12.44
C ALA A 651 37.28 -2.41 -11.61
N ASN A 652 38.38 -2.02 -10.96
CA ASN A 652 38.43 -0.81 -10.14
C ASN A 652 39.15 0.31 -10.91
N PRO A 653 38.58 1.54 -10.99
CA PRO A 653 39.25 2.67 -11.61
C PRO A 653 40.48 3.10 -10.79
N PRO A 654 41.44 3.84 -11.39
CA PRO A 654 42.63 4.33 -10.69
C PRO A 654 42.31 5.26 -9.51
N GLN A 655 41.15 5.93 -9.56
CA GLN A 655 40.55 6.72 -8.48
C GLN A 655 39.02 6.70 -8.63
N GLN A 656 38.28 7.00 -7.55
CA GLN A 656 36.82 7.05 -7.61
C GLN A 656 36.35 8.18 -8.57
N ILE A 657 35.56 7.83 -9.59
CA ILE A 657 35.11 8.79 -10.60
C ILE A 657 33.83 9.47 -10.10
N THR A 658 33.88 10.78 -9.82
CA THR A 658 32.69 11.54 -9.42
C THR A 658 31.83 11.83 -10.66
N VAL A 659 30.56 11.42 -10.62
CA VAL A 659 29.59 11.58 -11.69
C VAL A 659 28.86 12.92 -11.53
N ALA A 660 28.76 13.68 -12.62
CA ALA A 660 28.05 14.96 -12.64
C ALA A 660 26.52 14.77 -12.64
N GLY A 661 25.81 15.73 -12.04
CA GLY A 661 24.35 15.77 -12.03
C GLY A 661 23.68 14.69 -11.16
N GLN A 662 22.43 14.36 -11.50
CA GLN A 662 21.59 13.39 -10.79
C GLN A 662 21.14 12.24 -11.71
N PRO A 663 22.05 11.37 -12.18
CA PRO A 663 21.70 10.32 -13.14
C PRO A 663 20.58 9.42 -12.64
N GLN A 664 19.64 9.09 -13.55
CA GLN A 664 18.54 8.15 -13.27
C GLN A 664 18.86 6.73 -13.75
N ALA A 665 19.85 6.60 -14.64
CA ALA A 665 20.42 5.31 -15.04
C ALA A 665 21.90 5.50 -15.44
N PHE A 666 22.61 4.39 -15.60
CA PHE A 666 23.89 4.33 -16.29
C PHE A 666 23.78 3.37 -17.47
N GLY A 667 24.41 3.70 -18.60
CA GLY A 667 24.49 2.84 -19.78
C GLY A 667 25.91 2.35 -20.00
N LEU A 668 26.08 1.10 -20.41
CA LEU A 668 27.38 0.48 -20.68
C LEU A 668 27.27 -0.51 -21.84
N TRP A 669 28.19 -0.49 -22.81
CA TRP A 669 28.30 -1.58 -23.76
C TRP A 669 29.02 -2.76 -23.13
N ILE A 670 28.45 -3.96 -23.22
CA ILE A 670 29.04 -5.20 -22.72
C ILE A 670 29.05 -6.26 -23.83
N HIS A 671 30.23 -6.78 -24.14
CA HIS A 671 30.44 -7.97 -24.97
C HIS A 671 30.54 -9.21 -24.07
N SER A 672 29.58 -10.13 -24.17
CA SER A 672 29.59 -11.38 -23.39
C SER A 672 29.69 -12.65 -24.25
N SER A 673 29.97 -13.77 -23.58
CA SER A 673 29.92 -15.13 -24.10
C SER A 673 28.66 -15.91 -23.66
N GLY A 674 27.72 -15.26 -22.97
CA GLY A 674 26.39 -15.81 -22.68
C GLY A 674 26.29 -16.76 -21.48
N LYS A 675 27.30 -16.80 -20.58
CA LYS A 675 27.36 -17.79 -19.49
C LYS A 675 26.47 -17.46 -18.29
N GLY A 676 25.87 -16.28 -18.24
CA GLY A 676 24.88 -15.88 -17.24
C GLY A 676 25.45 -15.21 -15.99
N GLU A 677 26.70 -14.72 -16.02
CA GLU A 677 27.25 -13.86 -14.98
C GLU A 677 26.40 -12.58 -14.77
N TRP A 678 26.39 -12.03 -13.55
CA TRP A 678 25.57 -10.88 -13.17
C TRP A 678 26.41 -9.58 -13.17
N PRO A 679 26.23 -8.65 -14.13
CA PRO A 679 26.96 -7.39 -14.16
C PRO A 679 26.44 -6.43 -13.09
N SER A 680 27.33 -5.64 -12.51
CA SER A 680 26.99 -4.67 -11.47
C SER A 680 27.95 -3.48 -11.48
N LEU A 681 27.41 -2.29 -11.25
CA LEU A 681 28.17 -1.08 -10.93
C LEU A 681 28.02 -0.82 -9.43
N GLU A 682 29.11 -0.49 -8.75
CA GLU A 682 29.06 -0.02 -7.36
C GLU A 682 29.54 1.42 -7.29
N PHE A 683 28.76 2.25 -6.60
CA PHE A 683 29.07 3.65 -6.32
C PHE A 683 29.10 3.90 -4.81
N TYR A 684 29.74 4.98 -4.40
CA TYR A 684 29.41 5.67 -3.15
C TYR A 684 28.51 6.88 -3.45
N ASP A 685 27.53 7.12 -2.60
CA ASP A 685 26.67 8.30 -2.65
C ASP A 685 27.31 9.49 -1.89
N ALA A 686 26.61 10.64 -1.84
CA ALA A 686 27.11 11.83 -1.15
C ALA A 686 27.26 11.66 0.38
N GLN A 687 26.57 10.70 0.99
CA GLN A 687 26.69 10.33 2.40
C GLN A 687 27.77 9.26 2.64
N GLY A 688 28.39 8.75 1.57
CA GLY A 688 29.37 7.67 1.62
C GLY A 688 28.76 6.27 1.66
N GLN A 689 27.45 6.12 1.46
CA GLN A 689 26.78 4.82 1.42
C GLN A 689 27.04 4.11 0.10
N SER A 690 27.22 2.78 0.12
CA SER A 690 27.42 1.98 -1.10
C SER A 690 26.09 1.74 -1.83
N GLN A 691 26.07 2.03 -3.12
CA GLN A 691 24.91 1.86 -4.01
C GLN A 691 25.30 0.88 -5.12
N ILE A 692 24.70 -0.32 -5.12
CA ILE A 692 24.98 -1.38 -6.10
C ILE A 692 23.86 -1.42 -7.14
N LEU A 693 24.15 -0.94 -8.34
CA LEU A 693 23.23 -0.99 -9.48
C LEU A 693 23.47 -2.28 -10.25
N ARG A 694 22.43 -3.08 -10.48
CA ARG A 694 22.53 -4.40 -11.10
C ARG A 694 21.90 -4.41 -12.49
N GLY A 695 22.60 -4.99 -13.46
CA GLY A 695 22.07 -5.22 -14.80
C GLY A 695 21.36 -6.58 -14.91
N PRO A 696 20.82 -6.91 -16.09
CA PRO A 696 20.36 -8.26 -16.41
C PRO A 696 21.54 -9.24 -16.48
N TYR A 697 21.31 -10.52 -16.15
CA TYR A 697 22.29 -11.59 -16.35
C TYR A 697 22.77 -11.67 -17.80
N LEU A 698 24.08 -11.90 -18.01
CA LEU A 698 24.69 -11.95 -19.34
C LEU A 698 24.41 -13.28 -20.05
N THR A 699 23.17 -13.46 -20.53
CA THR A 699 22.70 -14.67 -21.23
C THR A 699 22.74 -14.53 -22.77
N TRP A 700 23.54 -13.61 -23.30
CA TRP A 700 23.69 -13.37 -24.73
C TRP A 700 25.15 -13.39 -25.15
N THR A 701 25.40 -13.65 -26.43
CA THR A 701 26.74 -13.56 -27.04
C THR A 701 26.85 -12.28 -27.85
N GLY A 702 28.00 -11.61 -27.77
CA GLY A 702 28.27 -10.37 -28.51
C GLY A 702 27.96 -9.08 -27.72
N TRP A 703 28.09 -7.94 -28.39
CA TRP A 703 27.83 -6.60 -27.83
C TRP A 703 26.33 -6.35 -27.58
N LYS A 704 26.02 -5.80 -26.40
CA LYS A 704 24.71 -5.23 -26.09
C LYS A 704 24.89 -4.00 -25.18
N PHE A 705 24.08 -2.98 -25.39
CA PHE A 705 23.97 -1.86 -24.47
C PHE A 705 23.12 -2.28 -23.26
N VAL A 706 23.66 -2.09 -22.07
CA VAL A 706 23.05 -2.49 -20.80
C VAL A 706 22.81 -1.24 -19.97
N GLU A 707 21.56 -1.04 -19.54
CA GLU A 707 21.19 0.02 -18.62
C GLU A 707 21.09 -0.50 -17.18
N PHE A 708 21.59 0.31 -16.25
CA PHE A 708 21.59 0.10 -14.80
C PHE A 708 20.80 1.24 -14.18
N ALA A 709 19.56 0.99 -13.75
CA ALA A 709 18.73 2.02 -13.12
C ALA A 709 19.32 2.47 -11.77
N VAL A 710 19.28 3.78 -11.50
CA VAL A 710 19.59 4.35 -10.19
C VAL A 710 18.31 4.32 -9.35
N PRO A 711 18.30 3.69 -8.16
CA PRO A 711 17.10 3.64 -7.33
C PRO A 711 16.69 5.04 -6.82
N PRO A 712 15.40 5.27 -6.54
CA PRO A 712 14.95 6.47 -5.84
C PRO A 712 15.68 6.64 -4.49
N GLY A 713 15.85 7.89 -4.05
CA GLY A 713 16.40 8.21 -2.73
C GLY A 713 17.93 8.28 -2.62
N VAL A 714 18.67 8.00 -3.69
CA VAL A 714 20.13 8.16 -3.76
C VAL A 714 20.58 9.62 -3.59
N ASN A 715 21.61 9.87 -2.79
CA ASN A 715 22.18 11.20 -2.57
C ASN A 715 23.33 11.50 -3.56
N TYR A 716 23.26 12.62 -4.28
CA TYR A 716 24.23 13.00 -5.31
C TYR A 716 25.27 14.01 -4.80
N PRO A 717 26.53 13.98 -5.29
CA PRO A 717 27.02 13.22 -6.44
C PRO A 717 27.34 11.75 -6.11
N LEU A 718 27.12 10.88 -7.11
CA LEU A 718 27.61 9.49 -7.07
C LEU A 718 29.09 9.43 -7.44
N LYS A 719 29.83 8.50 -6.83
CA LYS A 719 31.25 8.25 -7.07
C LYS A 719 31.46 6.79 -7.45
N LEU A 720 31.84 6.50 -8.69
CA LEU A 720 32.06 5.14 -9.15
C LEU A 720 33.18 4.49 -8.35
N ARG A 721 32.86 3.41 -7.63
CA ARG A 721 33.81 2.59 -6.89
C ARG A 721 34.41 1.51 -7.78
N ARG A 722 33.59 0.81 -8.57
CA ARG A 722 34.01 -0.29 -9.46
C ARG A 722 32.86 -0.79 -10.36
N PHE A 723 33.24 -1.41 -11.47
CA PHE A 723 32.38 -2.35 -12.20
C PHE A 723 32.76 -3.79 -11.80
N TYR A 724 31.81 -4.73 -11.81
CA TYR A 724 32.10 -6.14 -11.61
C TYR A 724 31.08 -7.08 -12.22
N VAL A 725 31.50 -8.33 -12.41
CA VAL A 725 30.60 -9.47 -12.64
C VAL A 725 30.65 -10.43 -11.47
N ALA A 726 29.51 -11.03 -11.13
CA ALA A 726 29.40 -12.05 -10.09
C ALA A 726 28.70 -13.31 -10.60
N GLU A 727 29.12 -14.46 -10.07
CA GLU A 727 28.40 -15.73 -10.22
C GLU A 727 27.97 -16.23 -8.84
N THR A 728 26.66 -16.43 -8.70
CA THR A 728 25.98 -16.81 -7.44
C THR A 728 25.54 -18.27 -7.45
N ARG A 729 25.42 -18.90 -8.62
CA ARG A 729 25.04 -20.31 -8.77
C ARG A 729 26.20 -21.22 -8.35
N THR A 730 25.91 -22.22 -7.52
CA THR A 730 26.93 -23.06 -6.86
C THR A 730 27.46 -24.18 -7.76
N ASP A 731 26.66 -24.57 -8.76
CA ASP A 731 26.90 -25.63 -9.75
C ASP A 731 27.69 -25.16 -10.98
N GLN A 732 27.72 -23.86 -11.26
CA GLN A 732 28.29 -23.30 -12.49
C GLN A 732 29.78 -22.95 -12.35
N LYS A 733 30.66 -23.83 -12.82
CA LYS A 733 32.13 -23.63 -12.76
C LYS A 733 32.73 -23.43 -14.15
N TYR A 734 33.28 -22.24 -14.40
CA TYR A 734 33.86 -21.87 -15.69
C TYR A 734 34.91 -20.76 -15.57
N THR A 735 35.79 -20.69 -16.57
CA THR A 735 36.52 -19.48 -16.94
C THR A 735 35.68 -18.67 -17.93
N GLY A 736 35.78 -17.34 -17.86
CA GLY A 736 35.01 -16.43 -18.70
C GLY A 736 35.78 -15.15 -19.00
N GLU A 737 35.31 -14.43 -20.00
CA GLU A 737 35.78 -13.10 -20.33
C GLU A 737 34.62 -12.26 -20.85
N ILE A 738 34.67 -10.96 -20.53
CA ILE A 738 33.82 -9.93 -21.12
C ILE A 738 34.66 -8.73 -21.50
N THR A 739 34.18 -7.91 -22.44
CA THR A 739 34.73 -6.58 -22.72
C THR A 739 33.66 -5.54 -22.44
N ILE A 740 34.04 -4.43 -21.80
CA ILE A 740 33.17 -3.28 -21.56
C ILE A 740 33.70 -2.03 -22.26
N ASP A 741 32.79 -1.18 -22.73
CA ASP A 741 33.10 0.09 -23.42
C ASP A 741 32.01 1.15 -23.11
N GLY A 742 32.38 2.42 -23.13
CA GLY A 742 31.47 3.57 -23.07
C GLY A 742 30.49 3.58 -21.89
N LEU A 743 30.99 3.69 -20.66
CA LEU A 743 30.14 3.95 -19.49
C LEU A 743 29.62 5.39 -19.54
N VAL A 744 28.32 5.56 -19.67
CA VAL A 744 27.61 6.85 -19.64
C VAL A 744 26.63 6.93 -18.48
N ALA A 745 26.41 8.12 -17.96
CA ALA A 745 25.41 8.44 -16.95
C ALA A 745 24.24 9.16 -17.62
N LYS A 746 23.02 8.65 -17.44
CA LYS A 746 21.79 9.23 -18.02
C LYS A 746 21.25 10.30 -17.11
N VAL A 747 21.69 11.54 -17.33
CA VAL A 747 21.40 12.67 -16.45
C VAL A 747 20.20 13.44 -17.00
N PRO A 748 19.10 13.60 -16.22
CA PRO A 748 17.99 14.45 -16.64
C PRO A 748 18.43 15.92 -16.57
N PRO A 749 17.94 16.80 -17.47
CA PRO A 749 18.25 18.23 -17.42
C PRO A 749 17.92 18.83 -16.05
N SER A 750 18.81 19.65 -15.51
CA SER A 750 18.67 20.24 -14.17
C SER A 750 17.44 21.14 -14.08
N VAL A 751 16.78 21.12 -12.92
CA VAL A 751 15.59 21.94 -12.64
C VAL A 751 15.76 22.64 -11.29
N ASP A 752 15.80 23.97 -11.31
CA ASP A 752 15.85 24.79 -10.10
C ASP A 752 14.46 24.84 -9.45
N ALA A 753 14.21 23.94 -8.50
CA ALA A 753 12.98 23.90 -7.74
C ALA A 753 13.09 24.75 -6.46
N PRO A 754 12.03 25.49 -6.07
CA PRO A 754 12.02 26.17 -4.78
C PRO A 754 12.06 25.13 -3.65
N ALA A 755 12.87 25.39 -2.62
CA ALA A 755 12.93 24.52 -1.45
C ALA A 755 11.55 24.39 -0.80
N ALA A 756 11.19 23.16 -0.39
CA ALA A 756 9.93 22.92 0.31
C ALA A 756 9.90 23.72 1.63
N PRO A 757 8.79 24.40 1.96
CA PRO A 757 8.71 25.20 3.18
C PRO A 757 8.78 24.31 4.42
N LYS A 758 9.82 24.52 5.25
CA LYS A 758 9.97 23.84 6.54
C LYS A 758 8.73 24.14 7.41
N THR A 759 8.02 23.10 7.82
CA THR A 759 6.83 23.20 8.67
C THR A 759 7.22 22.87 10.10
N ALA A 760 7.00 23.80 11.03
CA ALA A 760 7.24 23.57 12.45
C ALA A 760 6.01 22.95 13.12
N ASP A 761 6.15 21.78 13.74
CA ASP A 761 5.05 21.15 14.48
C ASP A 761 4.98 21.66 15.93
N PRO A 762 3.79 22.05 16.44
CA PRO A 762 3.60 22.52 17.81
C PRO A 762 3.82 21.45 18.90
N VAL A 763 4.13 20.19 18.54
CA VAL A 763 4.66 19.22 19.52
C VAL A 763 6.06 19.61 19.99
N ILE A 764 6.90 20.25 19.17
CA ILE A 764 8.20 20.77 19.64
C ILE A 764 7.95 22.12 20.31
N ARG A 765 8.38 22.24 21.58
CA ARG A 765 8.11 23.41 22.42
C ARG A 765 9.38 23.97 23.09
N PRO A 766 9.35 25.23 23.56
CA PRO A 766 10.35 25.75 24.48
C PRO A 766 10.46 24.92 25.75
N GLY A 767 11.64 24.92 26.39
CA GLY A 767 11.86 24.21 27.64
C GLY A 767 11.02 24.73 28.80
N ALA A 768 10.74 26.03 28.84
CA ALA A 768 9.88 26.65 29.83
C ALA A 768 8.44 26.12 29.78
N GLU A 769 7.91 25.82 28.59
CA GLU A 769 6.58 25.21 28.43
C GLU A 769 6.57 23.75 28.87
N VAL A 770 7.57 22.97 28.45
CA VAL A 770 7.72 21.56 28.86
C VAL A 770 7.96 21.42 30.36
N ALA A 771 8.66 22.37 30.98
CA ALA A 771 8.88 22.42 32.44
C ALA A 771 7.63 22.82 33.23
N ALA A 772 6.64 23.44 32.60
CA ALA A 772 5.36 23.80 33.22
C ALA A 772 4.31 22.66 33.18
N MET A 773 4.56 21.60 32.41
CA MET A 773 3.66 20.45 32.31
C MET A 773 3.70 19.56 33.58
N PRO A 774 2.56 18.96 34.00
CA PRO A 774 2.43 18.21 35.25
C PRO A 774 3.49 17.14 35.54
N TRP A 775 3.99 16.45 34.52
CA TRP A 775 5.07 15.46 34.65
C TRP A 775 5.81 15.28 33.33
N ARG A 776 6.99 14.62 33.39
CA ARG A 776 7.93 14.56 32.26
C ARG A 776 8.61 13.21 32.13
N PHE A 777 8.97 12.81 30.92
CA PHE A 777 9.82 11.63 30.65
C PHE A 777 10.92 11.98 29.65
N ALA A 778 11.99 11.19 29.57
CA ALA A 778 13.07 11.42 28.59
C ALA A 778 13.10 10.33 27.52
N VAL A 779 13.54 10.68 26.31
CA VAL A 779 13.80 9.74 25.21
C VAL A 779 15.22 9.95 24.68
N MET A 780 15.95 8.83 24.52
CA MET A 780 17.22 8.76 23.80
C MET A 780 17.19 7.61 22.78
N SER A 781 18.02 7.66 21.75
CA SER A 781 18.15 6.61 20.75
C SER A 781 19.50 6.70 20.03
N ASP A 782 19.86 5.68 19.25
CA ASP A 782 20.96 5.78 18.28
C ASP A 782 22.30 6.24 18.92
N ALA A 783 22.68 5.55 20.00
CA ALA A 783 24.03 5.66 20.55
C ALA A 783 25.01 4.81 19.74
N GLN A 784 24.66 3.56 19.41
CA GLN A 784 25.46 2.60 18.65
C GLN A 784 26.91 2.46 19.12
N PHE A 785 27.13 2.09 20.39
CA PHE A 785 28.46 1.72 20.88
C PHE A 785 28.74 0.21 20.78
N VAL A 786 30.03 -0.15 20.82
CA VAL A 786 30.52 -1.54 20.85
C VAL A 786 31.44 -1.82 22.04
N ALA A 787 31.33 -3.02 22.62
CA ALA A 787 32.10 -3.46 23.78
C ALA A 787 33.60 -3.63 23.53
N ARG A 788 34.02 -3.81 22.27
CA ARG A 788 35.44 -3.79 21.88
C ARG A 788 36.10 -2.41 21.94
N ALA A 789 35.30 -1.33 22.07
CA ALA A 789 35.79 0.05 22.16
C ALA A 789 35.07 0.80 23.32
N PRO A 790 35.22 0.32 24.56
CA PRO A 790 34.44 0.80 25.71
C PRO A 790 34.79 2.24 26.13
N ASP A 791 35.97 2.73 25.74
CA ASP A 791 36.48 4.08 26.02
C ASP A 791 36.35 5.03 24.81
N SER A 792 35.50 4.69 23.84
CA SER A 792 35.29 5.51 22.63
C SER A 792 34.47 6.77 22.89
N ASP A 793 34.62 7.77 22.02
CA ASP A 793 33.84 9.02 22.06
C ASP A 793 32.33 8.77 22.01
N ILE A 794 31.90 7.68 21.35
CA ILE A 794 30.49 7.25 21.29
C ILE A 794 29.99 6.85 22.69
N VAL A 795 30.77 6.06 23.45
CA VAL A 795 30.43 5.71 24.84
C VAL A 795 30.47 6.95 25.75
N ALA A 796 31.43 7.86 25.53
CA ALA A 796 31.50 9.12 26.27
C ALA A 796 30.25 9.99 26.02
N ASN A 797 29.78 10.11 24.78
CA ASN A 797 28.55 10.80 24.41
C ASN A 797 27.30 10.12 24.96
N ALA A 798 27.22 8.78 24.93
CA ALA A 798 26.12 8.05 25.55
C ALA A 798 26.03 8.33 27.06
N ARG A 799 27.16 8.30 27.78
CA ARG A 799 27.23 8.65 29.21
C ARG A 799 26.89 10.12 29.47
N ARG A 800 27.32 11.04 28.61
CA ARG A 800 26.92 12.46 28.67
C ARG A 800 25.40 12.59 28.60
N THR A 801 24.76 11.98 27.60
CA THR A 801 23.30 11.97 27.45
C THR A 801 22.60 11.46 28.71
N LEU A 802 23.02 10.31 29.25
CA LEU A 802 22.43 9.73 30.47
C LEU A 802 22.56 10.67 31.68
N ARG A 803 23.70 11.37 31.84
CA ARG A 803 23.93 12.35 32.91
C ARG A 803 23.08 13.60 32.76
N GLU A 804 22.93 14.12 31.54
CA GLU A 804 22.05 15.25 31.23
C GLU A 804 20.57 14.91 31.49
N ILE A 805 20.15 13.71 31.10
CA ILE A 805 18.82 13.15 31.38
C ILE A 805 18.56 13.08 32.89
N ARG A 806 19.48 12.45 33.65
CA ARG A 806 19.40 12.36 35.11
C ARG A 806 19.29 13.75 35.76
N ALA A 807 20.09 14.70 35.31
CA ALA A 807 20.07 16.08 35.82
C ALA A 807 18.74 16.81 35.56
N ALA A 808 18.03 16.49 34.47
CA ALA A 808 16.73 17.09 34.17
C ALA A 808 15.56 16.54 35.02
N LYS A 809 15.77 15.41 35.71
CA LYS A 809 14.79 14.73 36.59
C LYS A 809 13.45 14.41 35.90
N PRO A 810 13.45 13.62 34.81
CA PRO A 810 12.24 12.98 34.30
C PRO A 810 11.76 11.89 35.29
N ASP A 811 10.51 11.45 35.12
CA ASP A 811 9.92 10.35 35.88
C ASP A 811 10.52 8.98 35.48
N PHE A 812 10.89 8.82 34.20
CA PHE A 812 11.58 7.65 33.63
C PHE A 812 12.29 7.99 32.30
N LEU A 813 13.16 7.09 31.84
CA LEU A 813 13.82 7.13 30.54
C LEU A 813 13.26 6.04 29.61
N LEU A 814 13.01 6.42 28.35
CA LEU A 814 12.81 5.51 27.23
C LEU A 814 14.04 5.51 26.31
N ILE A 815 14.60 4.34 26.05
CA ILE A 815 15.64 4.12 25.04
C ILE A 815 14.93 3.53 23.82
N ASN A 816 14.85 4.29 22.73
CA ASN A 816 14.13 3.88 21.52
C ASN A 816 15.09 3.32 20.46
N GLY A 817 15.69 2.17 20.76
CA GLY A 817 16.58 1.39 19.88
C GLY A 817 17.97 1.96 19.66
N ASP A 818 18.81 1.11 19.08
CA ASP A 818 20.18 1.39 18.63
C ASP A 818 21.08 1.97 19.73
N LEU A 819 21.01 1.40 20.95
CA LEU A 819 21.95 1.75 22.02
C LEU A 819 23.30 1.07 21.77
N VAL A 820 23.26 -0.19 21.30
CA VAL A 820 24.42 -0.97 20.84
C VAL A 820 24.49 -0.97 19.31
N ASP A 821 25.62 -1.38 18.73
CA ASP A 821 25.82 -1.42 17.28
C ASP A 821 25.68 -2.83 16.66
N GLU A 822 26.17 -3.88 17.33
CA GLU A 822 26.35 -5.21 16.72
C GLU A 822 25.55 -6.35 17.37
N ALA A 823 24.80 -6.08 18.44
CA ALA A 823 24.03 -7.07 19.20
C ALA A 823 24.85 -8.25 19.77
N SER A 824 26.15 -8.08 20.04
CA SER A 824 26.92 -9.10 20.74
C SER A 824 26.50 -9.18 22.23
N PRO A 825 26.63 -10.35 22.88
CA PRO A 825 26.41 -10.46 24.33
C PRO A 825 27.27 -9.48 25.13
N GLU A 826 28.49 -9.21 24.67
CA GLU A 826 29.43 -8.26 25.24
C GLU A 826 28.91 -6.81 25.15
N ASP A 827 28.29 -6.41 24.03
CA ASP A 827 27.68 -5.09 23.87
C ASP A 827 26.53 -4.88 24.87
N PHE A 828 25.65 -5.88 25.01
CA PHE A 828 24.55 -5.81 25.98
C PHE A 828 25.05 -5.80 27.43
N ALA A 829 26.13 -6.53 27.74
CA ALA A 829 26.79 -6.47 29.04
C ALA A 829 27.40 -5.07 29.32
N LEU A 830 28.05 -4.45 28.32
CA LEU A 830 28.52 -3.07 28.42
C LEU A 830 27.35 -2.09 28.61
N ALA A 831 26.28 -2.23 27.83
CA ALA A 831 25.09 -1.38 27.93
C ALA A 831 24.45 -1.47 29.31
N LYS A 832 24.26 -2.69 29.84
CA LYS A 832 23.69 -2.89 31.18
C LYS A 832 24.57 -2.27 32.27
N ARG A 833 25.89 -2.38 32.14
CA ARG A 833 26.86 -1.74 33.05
C ARG A 833 26.78 -0.21 32.98
N ILE A 834 26.78 0.40 31.79
CA ILE A 834 26.65 1.86 31.63
C ILE A 834 25.35 2.36 32.26
N LEU A 835 24.22 1.71 31.97
CA LEU A 835 22.93 2.09 32.55
C LEU A 835 22.91 1.92 34.08
N ASP A 836 23.54 0.86 34.60
CA ASP A 836 23.63 0.65 36.04
C ASP A 836 24.52 1.68 36.75
N GLU A 837 25.63 2.08 36.13
CA GLU A 837 26.55 3.09 36.69
C GLU A 837 25.98 4.51 36.66
N GLU A 838 25.22 4.86 35.61
CA GLU A 838 24.71 6.22 35.44
C GLU A 838 23.31 6.43 36.06
N LEU A 839 22.43 5.40 36.13
CA LEU A 839 21.00 5.60 36.47
C LEU A 839 20.43 4.69 37.58
N ARG A 840 21.12 3.64 38.02
CA ARG A 840 20.51 2.60 38.88
C ARG A 840 19.97 3.13 40.20
N GLY A 841 18.68 2.88 40.44
CA GLY A 841 18.00 3.31 41.67
C GLY A 841 17.60 4.79 41.68
N GLU A 842 18.01 5.58 40.67
CA GLU A 842 17.61 6.98 40.50
C GLU A 842 16.53 7.16 39.43
N LEU A 843 16.59 6.40 38.32
CA LEU A 843 15.68 6.55 37.20
C LEU A 843 15.27 5.20 36.58
N PRO A 844 13.96 4.88 36.45
CA PRO A 844 13.49 3.72 35.69
C PRO A 844 13.85 3.85 34.20
N VAL A 845 14.22 2.72 33.57
CA VAL A 845 14.58 2.66 32.15
C VAL A 845 13.71 1.64 31.45
N HIS A 846 13.08 2.05 30.35
CA HIS A 846 12.37 1.19 29.40
C HIS A 846 13.16 1.20 28.09
N TYR A 847 13.48 0.03 27.55
CA TYR A 847 14.35 -0.09 26.38
C TYR A 847 13.62 -0.88 25.29
N VAL A 848 13.40 -0.24 24.15
CA VAL A 848 12.82 -0.82 22.93
C VAL A 848 13.96 -1.19 22.00
N PRO A 849 14.00 -2.39 21.39
CA PRO A 849 15.05 -2.74 20.44
C PRO A 849 14.85 -2.05 19.08
N GLY A 850 15.96 -1.54 18.55
CA GLY A 850 16.16 -1.11 17.18
C GLY A 850 16.80 -2.21 16.34
N ASN A 851 17.25 -1.86 15.13
CA ASN A 851 17.81 -2.85 14.22
C ASN A 851 19.26 -3.19 14.53
N HIS A 852 20.00 -2.34 15.25
CA HIS A 852 21.35 -2.67 15.72
C HIS A 852 21.33 -3.64 16.91
N GLU A 853 20.19 -3.80 17.61
CA GLU A 853 19.96 -4.90 18.56
C GLU A 853 19.76 -6.28 17.90
N VAL A 854 19.77 -6.37 16.56
CA VAL A 854 19.79 -7.65 15.80
C VAL A 854 20.77 -7.65 14.61
N MET A 855 21.63 -6.63 14.44
CA MET A 855 22.43 -6.48 13.22
C MET A 855 23.51 -7.56 13.07
N GLY A 856 24.25 -7.86 14.14
CA GLY A 856 25.28 -8.91 14.17
C GLY A 856 24.92 -10.12 15.05
N GLY A 857 23.75 -10.11 15.68
CA GLY A 857 23.37 -11.06 16.73
C GLY A 857 21.89 -11.47 16.70
N ARG A 858 21.53 -12.41 17.59
CA ARG A 858 20.13 -12.84 17.77
C ARG A 858 19.45 -11.94 18.80
N ILE A 859 18.17 -11.65 18.60
CA ILE A 859 17.35 -10.91 19.58
C ILE A 859 17.34 -11.56 20.98
N ASP A 860 17.57 -12.87 21.04
CA ASP A 860 17.78 -13.64 22.28
C ASP A 860 18.88 -13.03 23.19
N ASN A 861 19.90 -12.39 22.61
CA ASN A 861 20.95 -11.70 23.34
C ASN A 861 20.39 -10.48 24.10
N PHE A 862 19.56 -9.66 23.45
CA PHE A 862 18.86 -8.52 24.06
C PHE A 862 17.93 -9.02 25.18
N THR A 863 17.07 -9.99 24.89
CA THR A 863 16.04 -10.44 25.84
C THR A 863 16.62 -11.08 27.09
N SER A 864 17.77 -11.74 26.97
CA SER A 864 18.51 -12.30 28.12
C SER A 864 18.99 -11.26 29.14
N VAL A 865 19.10 -9.99 28.76
CA VAL A 865 19.60 -8.88 29.60
C VAL A 865 18.51 -7.87 29.94
N PHE A 866 17.59 -7.59 29.02
CA PHE A 866 16.61 -6.50 29.13
C PHE A 866 15.14 -6.96 29.15
N GLY A 867 14.84 -8.24 28.90
CA GLY A 867 13.47 -8.78 28.93
C GLY A 867 12.72 -8.65 27.60
N ASP A 868 11.41 -8.50 27.66
CA ASP A 868 10.52 -8.52 26.49
C ASP A 868 10.82 -7.40 25.48
N THR A 869 10.66 -7.67 24.18
CA THR A 869 10.98 -6.70 23.11
C THR A 869 9.86 -5.70 22.82
N TYR A 870 8.64 -6.00 23.27
CA TYR A 870 7.44 -5.16 23.13
C TYR A 870 6.57 -5.28 24.37
N GLY A 871 5.67 -4.32 24.59
CA GLY A 871 4.81 -4.34 25.77
C GLY A 871 4.05 -3.04 25.99
N GLY A 872 3.78 -2.72 27.26
CA GLY A 872 3.16 -1.45 27.62
C GLY A 872 2.75 -1.34 29.08
N PHE A 873 2.75 -0.12 29.58
CA PHE A 873 2.54 0.26 30.98
C PHE A 873 1.78 1.59 31.05
N ASP A 874 1.10 1.85 32.17
CA ASP A 874 0.37 3.10 32.38
C ASP A 874 1.11 3.99 33.38
N HIS A 875 1.23 5.28 33.08
CA HIS A 875 1.84 6.27 33.96
C HIS A 875 1.03 7.58 33.95
N LYS A 876 0.55 7.99 35.13
CA LYS A 876 -0.17 9.27 35.36
C LYS A 876 -1.25 9.58 34.30
N GLY A 877 -2.05 8.58 33.93
CA GLY A 877 -3.16 8.69 32.97
C GLY A 877 -2.77 8.57 31.49
N THR A 878 -1.51 8.26 31.17
CA THR A 878 -1.05 7.94 29.81
C THR A 878 -0.66 6.47 29.72
N ARG A 879 -1.18 5.74 28.73
CA ARG A 879 -0.79 4.37 28.39
C ARG A 879 0.36 4.38 27.38
N PHE A 880 1.49 3.82 27.75
CA PHE A 880 2.64 3.60 26.86
C PHE A 880 2.53 2.21 26.22
N VAL A 881 2.78 2.14 24.91
CA VAL A 881 2.86 0.89 24.15
C VAL A 881 4.16 0.88 23.37
N THR A 882 5.01 -0.11 23.62
CA THR A 882 6.30 -0.29 22.94
C THR A 882 6.21 -1.46 21.96
N LEU A 883 6.79 -1.32 20.76
CA LEU A 883 6.78 -2.34 19.71
C LEU A 883 8.20 -2.59 19.17
N ASP A 884 8.48 -3.85 18.87
CA ASP A 884 9.72 -4.36 18.28
C ASP A 884 9.68 -4.20 16.76
N THR A 885 10.46 -3.24 16.26
CA THR A 885 10.72 -3.05 14.83
C THR A 885 12.17 -3.35 14.46
N SER A 886 12.88 -4.18 15.25
CA SER A 886 14.29 -4.52 15.04
C SER A 886 14.56 -5.13 13.65
N ARG A 887 13.56 -5.76 13.04
CA ARG A 887 13.62 -6.32 11.68
C ARG A 887 13.06 -5.39 10.59
N LEU A 888 13.02 -4.07 10.83
CA LEU A 888 12.56 -3.01 9.93
C LEU A 888 11.06 -3.07 9.55
N ASN A 889 10.27 -3.92 10.21
CA ASN A 889 8.82 -4.06 10.09
C ASN A 889 8.24 -4.67 11.38
N LEU A 890 6.94 -4.49 11.62
CA LEU A 890 6.24 -4.99 12.81
C LEU A 890 6.02 -6.50 12.78
N ARG A 891 5.71 -7.12 11.63
CA ARG A 891 5.57 -8.59 11.56
C ARG A 891 6.85 -9.31 11.96
N GLY A 892 8.01 -8.66 11.73
CA GLY A 892 9.33 -9.15 12.08
C GLY A 892 9.56 -9.31 13.59
N GLY A 893 8.97 -8.46 14.44
CA GLY A 893 8.91 -8.68 15.89
C GLY A 893 7.82 -9.68 16.34
N GLY A 894 6.97 -10.11 15.41
CA GLY A 894 5.90 -11.10 15.60
C GLY A 894 4.50 -10.47 15.60
N PHE A 895 3.54 -11.11 14.91
CA PHE A 895 2.17 -10.61 14.76
C PHE A 895 1.45 -10.29 16.08
N GLU A 896 1.74 -11.03 17.16
CA GLU A 896 1.11 -10.83 18.47
C GLU A 896 1.31 -9.42 19.02
N GLN A 897 2.38 -8.70 18.68
CA GLN A 897 2.54 -7.31 19.10
C GLN A 897 1.55 -6.36 18.39
N VAL A 898 1.16 -6.67 17.15
CA VAL A 898 0.17 -5.88 16.39
C VAL A 898 -1.23 -6.17 16.89
N ALA A 899 -1.53 -7.43 17.24
CA ALA A 899 -2.73 -7.78 17.98
C ALA A 899 -2.78 -7.05 19.35
N MET A 900 -1.68 -7.07 20.11
CA MET A 900 -1.56 -6.34 21.39
C MET A 900 -1.77 -4.83 21.22
N LEU A 901 -1.26 -4.20 20.15
CA LEU A 901 -1.50 -2.78 19.88
C LEU A 901 -3.01 -2.49 19.74
N ARG A 902 -3.75 -3.30 18.96
CA ARG A 902 -5.20 -3.18 18.81
C ARG A 902 -5.92 -3.36 20.16
N GLU A 903 -5.60 -4.43 20.88
CA GLU A 903 -6.16 -4.74 22.21
C GLU A 903 -5.92 -3.59 23.21
N ARG A 904 -4.71 -3.01 23.24
CA ARG A 904 -4.36 -1.91 24.15
C ARG A 904 -5.04 -0.60 23.79
N LEU A 905 -5.26 -0.31 22.51
CA LEU A 905 -6.06 0.84 22.05
C LEU A 905 -7.54 0.66 22.42
N ASP A 906 -8.12 -0.53 22.18
CA ASP A 906 -9.51 -0.85 22.54
C ASP A 906 -9.75 -0.80 24.06
N ALA A 907 -8.76 -1.23 24.85
CA ALA A 907 -8.77 -1.10 26.29
C ALA A 907 -8.62 0.36 26.74
N ALA A 908 -7.74 1.14 26.09
CA ALA A 908 -7.55 2.56 26.39
C ALA A 908 -8.77 3.41 26.04
N GLU A 909 -9.56 3.03 25.03
CA GLU A 909 -10.83 3.68 24.69
C GLU A 909 -11.81 3.57 25.88
N LYS A 910 -11.99 2.34 26.38
CA LYS A 910 -12.98 1.98 27.42
C LYS A 910 -12.57 2.38 28.84
N ASP A 911 -11.28 2.61 29.10
CA ASP A 911 -10.72 2.93 30.40
C ASP A 911 -10.77 4.46 30.68
N PRO A 912 -11.59 4.95 31.64
CA PRO A 912 -11.67 6.38 31.95
C PRO A 912 -10.44 6.92 32.71
N SER A 913 -9.58 6.04 33.24
CA SER A 913 -8.33 6.46 33.89
C SER A 913 -7.22 6.80 32.89
N VAL A 914 -7.36 6.34 31.64
CA VAL A 914 -6.44 6.62 30.53
C VAL A 914 -7.00 7.76 29.69
N GLY A 915 -6.38 8.94 29.81
CA GLY A 915 -6.68 10.13 29.00
C GLY A 915 -5.86 10.20 27.71
N SER A 916 -4.71 9.52 27.65
CA SER A 916 -3.81 9.54 26.48
C SER A 916 -3.09 8.22 26.22
N VAL A 917 -2.60 8.01 24.99
CA VAL A 917 -1.76 6.87 24.58
C VAL A 917 -0.47 7.37 23.91
N ALA A 918 0.68 6.79 24.24
CA ALA A 918 1.94 7.00 23.53
C ALA A 918 2.41 5.67 22.92
N VAL A 919 2.61 5.64 21.60
CA VAL A 919 3.12 4.46 20.89
C VAL A 919 4.56 4.71 20.45
N LEU A 920 5.45 3.76 20.76
CA LEU A 920 6.88 3.89 20.55
C LEU A 920 7.45 2.65 19.86
N PHE A 921 8.25 2.89 18.83
CA PHE A 921 9.09 1.88 18.20
C PHE A 921 10.20 2.57 17.40
N HIS A 922 11.30 1.86 17.16
CA HIS A 922 12.52 2.47 16.63
C HIS A 922 12.36 2.97 15.18
N VAL A 923 11.84 2.13 14.27
CA VAL A 923 11.80 2.39 12.83
C VAL A 923 10.48 3.08 12.44
N PRO A 924 10.46 4.36 12.04
CA PRO A 924 9.21 5.13 11.92
C PRO A 924 8.34 4.75 10.72
N PRO A 925 7.01 4.97 10.77
CA PRO A 925 6.13 4.79 9.61
C PRO A 925 6.51 5.65 8.40
N ARG A 926 7.14 6.81 8.64
CA ARG A 926 7.59 7.76 7.61
C ARG A 926 9.01 8.22 7.90
N ASP A 927 9.85 8.17 6.89
CA ASP A 927 11.15 8.84 6.88
C ASP A 927 10.96 10.23 6.24
N PRO A 928 11.35 11.34 6.92
CA PRO A 928 11.19 12.69 6.41
C PRO A 928 12.18 13.05 5.31
N THR A 929 13.30 12.32 5.17
CA THR A 929 14.32 12.58 4.15
C THR A 929 13.79 12.27 2.74
N PRO A 930 14.40 12.81 1.66
CA PRO A 930 14.11 12.36 0.29
C PRO A 930 14.45 10.89 0.05
N GLY A 931 15.33 10.29 0.88
CA GLY A 931 15.81 8.92 0.74
C GLY A 931 14.74 7.85 0.98
N LYS A 932 13.84 8.10 1.95
CA LYS A 932 12.82 7.14 2.42
C LYS A 932 13.38 5.77 2.86
N GLY A 933 14.68 5.68 3.12
CA GLY A 933 15.37 4.44 3.45
C GLY A 933 15.24 4.01 4.92
N SER A 934 14.85 4.93 5.80
CA SER A 934 14.80 4.72 7.26
C SER A 934 13.35 4.66 7.79
N GLN A 935 12.44 4.03 7.04
CA GLN A 935 11.03 3.86 7.43
C GLN A 935 10.61 2.39 7.43
N LEU A 936 9.46 2.08 8.05
CA LEU A 936 8.87 0.74 8.02
C LEU A 936 8.81 0.21 6.57
N GLY A 937 9.47 -0.94 6.35
CA GLY A 937 9.60 -1.55 5.02
C GLY A 937 8.26 -2.04 4.48
N ASP A 938 7.35 -2.46 5.35
CA ASP A 938 5.96 -2.74 5.01
C ASP A 938 5.14 -1.44 5.09
N ARG A 939 4.60 -1.02 3.95
CA ARG A 939 3.82 0.23 3.85
C ARG A 939 2.37 0.06 4.31
N LYS A 940 1.81 -1.15 4.28
CA LYS A 940 0.48 -1.43 4.84
C LYS A 940 0.54 -1.43 6.37
N GLU A 941 1.62 -1.91 6.98
CA GLU A 941 1.85 -1.77 8.43
C GLU A 941 1.95 -0.30 8.86
N ALA A 942 2.68 0.52 8.10
CA ALA A 942 2.75 1.96 8.34
C ALA A 942 1.35 2.61 8.26
N ALA A 943 0.55 2.27 7.23
CA ALA A 943 -0.82 2.77 7.08
C ALA A 943 -1.76 2.27 8.20
N LEU A 944 -1.57 1.03 8.68
CA LEU A 944 -2.34 0.44 9.77
C LEU A 944 -2.14 1.21 11.08
N VAL A 945 -0.88 1.47 11.46
CA VAL A 945 -0.57 2.25 12.68
C VAL A 945 -1.10 3.68 12.53
N GLU A 946 -0.84 4.36 11.40
CA GLU A 946 -1.34 5.72 11.17
C GLU A 946 -2.87 5.81 11.24
N GLY A 947 -3.57 4.89 10.59
CA GLY A 947 -5.02 4.79 10.65
C GLY A 947 -5.53 4.55 12.07
N TRP A 948 -4.92 3.61 12.82
CA TRP A 948 -5.35 3.28 14.18
C TRP A 948 -5.15 4.41 15.19
N LEU A 949 -4.04 5.15 15.13
CA LEU A 949 -3.83 6.28 16.04
C LEU A 949 -4.76 7.45 15.67
N ALA A 950 -4.90 7.77 14.37
CA ALA A 950 -5.83 8.80 13.91
C ALA A 950 -7.29 8.47 14.27
N ASP A 951 -7.71 7.21 14.08
CA ASP A 951 -9.05 6.77 14.45
C ASP A 951 -9.27 6.75 15.96
N PHE A 952 -8.30 6.32 16.76
CA PHE A 952 -8.41 6.39 18.22
C PHE A 952 -8.62 7.83 18.71
N GLN A 953 -7.84 8.81 18.20
CA GLN A 953 -8.03 10.22 18.54
C GLN A 953 -9.40 10.73 18.05
N ARG A 954 -9.83 10.33 16.85
CA ARG A 954 -11.10 10.74 16.25
C ARG A 954 -12.33 10.20 16.98
N THR A 955 -12.33 8.92 17.36
CA THR A 955 -13.50 8.26 17.98
C THR A 955 -13.60 8.54 19.48
N THR A 956 -12.47 8.70 20.18
CA THR A 956 -12.44 8.90 21.63
C THR A 956 -12.21 10.36 22.04
N GLY A 957 -11.49 11.13 21.22
CA GLY A 957 -10.97 12.45 21.55
C GLY A 957 -9.76 12.47 22.50
N LYS A 958 -9.35 11.29 23.00
CA LYS A 958 -8.21 11.13 23.90
C LYS A 958 -6.90 11.50 23.20
N GLY A 959 -5.89 11.84 23.98
CA GLY A 959 -4.56 12.15 23.44
C GLY A 959 -3.93 10.92 22.81
N VAL A 960 -3.29 11.07 21.65
CA VAL A 960 -2.37 10.04 21.14
C VAL A 960 -1.16 10.67 20.48
N ALA A 961 -0.03 9.97 20.48
CA ALA A 961 1.20 10.37 19.81
C ALA A 961 2.07 9.16 19.44
N TYR A 962 2.87 9.31 18.39
CA TYR A 962 3.92 8.38 18.00
C TYR A 962 5.32 8.97 18.23
N ILE A 963 6.24 8.14 18.76
CA ILE A 963 7.64 8.50 18.99
C ILE A 963 8.57 7.44 18.37
N GLY A 964 9.35 7.87 17.38
CA GLY A 964 10.30 7.08 16.60
C GLY A 964 11.76 7.50 16.78
N ALA A 965 12.65 6.86 16.01
CA ALA A 965 14.10 7.06 16.01
C ALA A 965 14.67 6.67 14.62
N HIS A 966 15.83 5.99 14.55
CA HIS A 966 16.39 5.31 13.37
C HIS A 966 16.96 6.21 12.26
N VAL A 967 16.19 7.21 11.79
CA VAL A 967 16.59 8.13 10.69
C VAL A 967 17.83 8.96 11.05
N GLY A 968 18.11 9.13 12.33
CA GLY A 968 19.23 9.95 12.83
C GLY A 968 19.09 11.45 12.57
N THR A 969 17.85 11.93 12.63
CA THR A 969 17.49 13.35 12.60
C THR A 969 16.37 13.64 13.59
N PHE A 970 16.41 14.80 14.26
CA PHE A 970 15.27 15.29 15.03
C PHE A 970 14.20 15.84 14.09
N HIS A 971 13.01 15.23 14.07
CA HIS A 971 11.91 15.68 13.21
C HIS A 971 10.56 15.53 13.90
N ALA A 972 9.61 16.41 13.56
CA ALA A 972 8.23 16.32 14.02
C ALA A 972 7.26 16.71 12.91
N SER A 973 6.13 16.01 12.87
CA SER A 973 5.06 16.19 11.89
C SER A 973 3.71 15.76 12.49
N ARG A 974 2.62 15.93 11.75
CA ARG A 974 1.30 15.37 12.07
C ARG A 974 0.71 14.59 10.91
N VAL A 975 0.02 13.50 11.28
CA VAL A 975 -0.84 12.71 10.39
C VAL A 975 -2.22 12.72 11.03
N ASP A 976 -3.21 13.33 10.36
CA ASP A 976 -4.59 13.44 10.84
C ASP A 976 -4.70 13.81 12.34
N ALA A 977 -4.15 14.98 12.68
CA ALA A 977 -4.07 15.56 14.03
C ALA A 977 -3.18 14.83 15.06
N VAL A 978 -2.67 13.63 14.80
CA VAL A 978 -1.76 12.89 15.68
C VAL A 978 -0.30 13.35 15.48
N PRO A 979 0.45 13.70 16.55
CA PRO A 979 1.88 14.00 16.45
C PRO A 979 2.72 12.75 16.13
N TYR A 980 3.60 12.86 15.15
CA TYR A 980 4.63 11.89 14.79
C TYR A 980 5.99 12.54 14.98
N PHE A 981 6.75 12.07 15.96
CA PHE A 981 8.08 12.56 16.28
C PHE A 981 9.15 11.52 15.98
N ILE A 982 10.33 11.97 15.56
CA ILE A 982 11.52 11.15 15.33
C ILE A 982 12.64 11.75 16.19
N ASN A 983 13.15 10.95 17.12
CA ASN A 983 14.29 11.31 17.95
C ASN A 983 15.59 11.16 17.13
N GLY A 984 16.45 12.18 17.17
CA GLY A 984 17.76 12.13 16.56
C GLY A 984 18.80 11.45 17.47
N ASN A 985 20.05 11.42 17.01
CA ASN A 985 21.07 10.56 17.63
C ASN A 985 21.56 11.06 18.99
N SER A 986 21.67 10.14 19.95
CA SER A 986 22.20 10.42 21.29
C SER A 986 23.68 10.05 21.48
N GLY A 987 24.32 9.39 20.50
CA GLY A 987 25.75 9.10 20.53
C GLY A 987 26.42 9.11 19.15
N LYS A 988 25.84 8.43 18.15
CA LYS A 988 26.40 8.33 16.80
C LYS A 988 26.26 9.66 16.02
N ASN A 989 27.08 9.86 14.99
CA ASN A 989 26.99 11.05 14.14
C ASN A 989 25.61 11.14 13.42
N PRO A 990 25.00 12.33 13.32
CA PRO A 990 23.68 12.51 12.70
C PRO A 990 23.69 12.39 11.17
N ALA A 991 22.57 11.97 10.59
CA ALA A 991 22.45 11.63 9.17
C ALA A 991 22.12 12.80 8.23
N THR A 992 21.59 13.91 8.75
CA THR A 992 21.09 15.06 7.97
C THR A 992 21.88 16.35 8.23
N ALA A 993 21.57 17.43 7.51
CA ALA A 993 22.12 18.75 7.79
C ALA A 993 21.67 19.28 9.17
N ALA A 994 22.47 20.15 9.78
CA ALA A 994 22.22 20.62 11.15
C ALA A 994 20.90 21.41 11.28
N ASP A 995 20.51 22.15 10.25
CA ASP A 995 19.24 22.88 10.17
C ASP A 995 18.04 22.02 9.73
N ASP A 996 18.28 20.75 9.39
CA ASP A 996 17.27 19.72 9.10
C ASP A 996 17.07 18.75 10.29
N GLY A 997 17.64 19.07 11.46
CA GLY A 997 17.58 18.24 12.68
C GLY A 997 18.78 17.32 12.89
N GLY A 998 19.79 17.40 12.03
CA GLY A 998 20.98 16.56 12.06
C GLY A 998 22.03 17.05 13.06
N PHE A 999 21.80 16.80 14.34
CA PHE A 999 22.72 17.07 15.45
C PHE A 999 22.55 15.98 16.53
N THR A 1000 23.52 15.86 17.45
CA THR A 1000 23.43 14.93 18.58
C THR A 1000 22.68 15.52 19.76
N GLY A 1001 21.97 14.69 20.53
CA GLY A 1001 21.25 15.10 21.72
C GLY A 1001 20.16 14.11 22.13
N TRP A 1002 19.14 14.60 22.81
CA TRP A 1002 18.02 13.80 23.32
C TRP A 1002 16.74 14.65 23.42
N SER A 1003 15.60 14.06 23.77
CA SER A 1003 14.35 14.80 23.96
C SER A 1003 13.77 14.63 25.36
N LEU A 1004 13.37 15.76 25.98
CA LEU A 1004 12.63 15.79 27.24
C LEU A 1004 11.17 16.08 26.91
N TRP A 1005 10.29 15.17 27.31
CA TRP A 1005 8.86 15.24 27.04
C TRP A 1005 8.10 15.70 28.26
N GLY A 1006 7.15 16.60 28.09
CA GLY A 1006 6.17 17.00 29.09
C GLY A 1006 4.79 16.50 28.69
N VAL A 1007 3.99 16.12 29.70
CA VAL A 1007 2.64 15.59 29.52
C VAL A 1007 1.67 16.31 30.43
N ASP A 1008 0.58 16.77 29.83
CA ASP A 1008 -0.61 17.35 30.47
C ASP A 1008 -1.81 16.44 30.13
N PRO A 1009 -2.28 15.57 31.06
CA PRO A 1009 -3.28 14.54 30.75
C PRO A 1009 -4.61 15.11 30.25
N VAL A 1010 -5.12 14.57 29.13
CA VAL A 1010 -6.42 15.00 28.57
C VAL A 1010 -7.55 14.64 29.54
N THR A 1011 -8.34 15.65 29.94
CA THR A 1011 -9.54 15.41 30.74
C THR A 1011 -10.68 14.84 29.90
N GLU A 1012 -11.61 14.12 30.52
CA GLU A 1012 -12.81 13.59 29.84
C GLU A 1012 -13.54 14.69 29.06
N ARG A 1013 -13.67 15.89 29.63
CA ARG A 1013 -14.34 17.04 28.99
C ARG A 1013 -13.62 17.53 27.73
N GLU A 1014 -12.30 17.51 27.71
CA GLU A 1014 -11.49 17.90 26.55
C GLU A 1014 -11.53 16.83 25.47
N ALA A 1015 -11.42 15.55 25.84
CA ALA A 1015 -11.61 14.45 24.92
C ALA A 1015 -13.01 14.53 24.28
N ASP A 1016 -14.04 14.76 25.07
CA ASP A 1016 -15.41 14.89 24.60
C ASP A 1016 -15.62 16.11 23.67
N HIS A 1017 -14.84 17.18 23.84
CA HIS A 1017 -14.79 18.31 22.92
C HIS A 1017 -14.08 17.97 21.60
N VAL A 1018 -12.89 17.35 21.65
CA VAL A 1018 -12.13 16.89 20.47
C VAL A 1018 -12.94 15.87 19.67
N ARG A 1019 -13.53 14.86 20.31
CA ARG A 1019 -14.37 13.84 19.68
C ARG A 1019 -15.49 14.41 18.80
N ARG A 1020 -16.09 15.53 19.23
CA ARG A 1020 -17.13 16.24 18.48
C ARG A 1020 -16.59 17.18 17.39
N ASN A 1021 -15.30 17.54 17.44
CA ASN A 1021 -14.68 18.58 16.60
C ASN A 1021 -13.30 18.13 16.05
N TRP A 1022 -13.08 16.84 15.83
CA TRP A 1022 -11.75 16.26 15.51
C TRP A 1022 -11.13 16.82 14.21
N PHE A 1023 -11.97 17.29 13.30
CA PHE A 1023 -11.60 17.97 12.05
C PHE A 1023 -11.10 19.42 12.28
N ALA A 1024 -11.30 19.97 13.48
CA ALA A 1024 -10.99 21.34 13.86
C ALA A 1024 -9.90 21.44 14.94
N ASP A 1025 -9.97 20.58 15.94
CA ASP A 1025 -9.21 20.66 17.17
C ASP A 1025 -8.47 19.35 17.48
N ALA A 1026 -7.29 19.47 18.06
CA ALA A 1026 -6.44 18.37 18.48
C ALA A 1026 -6.07 18.55 19.97
N PRO A 1027 -5.94 17.46 20.75
CA PRO A 1027 -5.60 17.57 22.16
C PRO A 1027 -4.16 18.08 22.34
N ALA A 1028 -3.98 19.16 23.11
CA ALA A 1028 -2.69 19.84 23.31
C ALA A 1028 -1.82 19.19 24.42
N TRP A 1029 -1.95 17.88 24.59
CA TRP A 1029 -1.62 17.09 25.78
C TRP A 1029 -0.14 16.75 26.00
N ILE A 1030 0.68 16.93 24.96
CA ILE A 1030 2.10 16.52 24.97
C ILE A 1030 2.97 17.59 24.28
N GLY A 1031 4.22 17.70 24.73
CA GLY A 1031 5.24 18.52 24.08
C GLY A 1031 6.65 17.98 24.32
N ALA A 1032 7.51 18.10 23.31
CA ALA A 1032 8.92 17.70 23.33
C ALA A 1032 9.81 18.95 23.37
N GLN A 1033 10.74 18.98 24.32
CA GLN A 1033 11.92 19.85 24.27
C GLN A 1033 13.04 19.05 23.60
N VAL A 1034 13.46 19.46 22.41
CA VAL A 1034 14.63 18.90 21.74
C VAL A 1034 15.88 19.51 22.35
N ARG A 1035 16.72 18.68 22.96
CA ARG A 1035 17.89 19.07 23.76
C ARG A 1035 19.17 18.64 23.04
N PRO A 1036 19.71 19.47 22.13
CA PRO A 1036 21.00 19.20 21.52
C PRO A 1036 22.11 19.20 22.58
N HIS A 1037 23.15 18.39 22.39
CA HIS A 1037 24.41 18.58 23.09
C HIS A 1037 24.97 19.98 22.81
N VAL A 1038 25.50 20.65 23.82
CA VAL A 1038 26.06 22.01 23.71
C VAL A 1038 27.51 21.98 24.19
N ASP A 1039 28.47 22.03 23.27
CA ASP A 1039 29.91 22.15 23.62
C ASP A 1039 30.26 23.62 23.84
N ALA A 1040 29.75 24.48 22.94
CA ALA A 1040 29.72 25.92 23.10
C ALA A 1040 28.38 26.48 22.61
N LEU A 1041 27.97 27.61 23.16
CA LEU A 1041 26.81 28.39 22.73
C LEU A 1041 27.25 29.84 22.49
N THR A 1042 26.87 30.37 21.33
CA THR A 1042 27.15 31.73 20.88
C THR A 1042 25.83 32.45 20.61
N LEU A 1043 25.69 33.66 21.16
CA LEU A 1043 24.54 34.54 20.94
C LEU A 1043 25.01 35.77 20.16
N THR A 1044 24.45 35.97 18.98
CA THR A 1044 24.74 37.10 18.09
C THR A 1044 23.59 38.11 18.18
N VAL A 1045 23.90 39.33 18.61
CA VAL A 1045 22.96 40.45 18.70
C VAL A 1045 23.54 41.68 18.00
N PRO A 1046 22.71 42.60 17.48
CA PRO A 1046 23.20 43.88 16.99
C PRO A 1046 23.68 44.73 18.16
N ALA A 1047 24.75 45.52 17.96
CA ALA A 1047 25.25 46.44 18.98
C ALA A 1047 24.20 47.51 19.37
N SER A 1048 23.39 47.95 18.40
CA SER A 1048 22.24 48.82 18.63
C SER A 1048 21.09 48.57 17.66
N VAL A 1049 19.86 48.90 18.08
CA VAL A 1049 18.65 48.87 17.26
C VAL A 1049 17.93 50.22 17.36
N GLU A 1050 17.68 50.86 16.21
CA GLU A 1050 16.98 52.14 16.13
C GLU A 1050 15.45 51.94 16.25
N VAL A 1051 14.76 52.82 16.98
CA VAL A 1051 13.30 52.76 17.11
C VAL A 1051 12.60 52.74 15.76
N GLY A 1052 11.86 51.66 15.50
CA GLY A 1052 11.14 51.43 14.24
C GLY A 1052 11.92 50.71 13.13
N LYS A 1053 13.21 50.38 13.33
CA LYS A 1053 13.95 49.48 12.45
C LYS A 1053 14.15 48.11 13.14
N PRO A 1054 13.98 46.97 12.43
CA PRO A 1054 14.31 45.66 12.99
C PRO A 1054 15.83 45.46 13.04
N GLY A 1055 16.30 44.76 14.07
CA GLY A 1055 17.65 44.20 14.16
C GLY A 1055 17.59 42.68 14.32
N GLN A 1056 18.60 41.96 13.82
CA GLN A 1056 18.58 40.50 13.78
C GLN A 1056 19.34 39.89 14.97
N VAL A 1057 18.65 39.06 15.73
CA VAL A 1057 19.21 38.22 16.80
C VAL A 1057 19.25 36.77 16.30
N SER A 1058 20.36 36.09 16.56
CA SER A 1058 20.51 34.67 16.27
C SER A 1058 21.41 34.00 17.30
N ALA A 1059 21.34 32.67 17.40
CA ALA A 1059 22.25 31.91 18.21
C ALA A 1059 22.66 30.62 17.49
N THR A 1060 23.86 30.14 17.80
CA THR A 1060 24.46 28.94 17.22
C THR A 1060 25.18 28.19 18.32
N LEU A 1061 25.04 26.87 18.35
CA LEU A 1061 25.81 25.98 19.22
C LEU A 1061 26.82 25.17 18.42
N ALA A 1062 27.88 24.71 19.09
CA ALA A 1062 28.89 23.83 18.51
C ALA A 1062 28.75 22.39 19.01
N GLN A 1063 29.02 21.43 18.13
CA GLN A 1063 29.18 20.00 18.41
C GLN A 1063 30.40 19.49 17.62
N GLY A 1064 31.57 19.46 18.26
CA GLY A 1064 32.84 19.37 17.52
C GLY A 1064 32.93 20.45 16.43
N ASP A 1065 33.26 20.05 15.20
CA ASP A 1065 33.31 20.95 14.03
C ASP A 1065 31.94 21.38 13.48
N ARG A 1066 30.83 20.81 13.99
CA ARG A 1066 29.47 21.10 13.50
C ARG A 1066 28.88 22.34 14.17
N ALA A 1067 28.57 23.35 13.37
CA ALA A 1067 27.74 24.48 13.80
C ALA A 1067 26.25 24.15 13.63
N VAL A 1068 25.48 24.22 14.73
CA VAL A 1068 24.04 23.92 14.74
C VAL A 1068 23.26 25.21 15.04
N PRO A 1069 22.36 25.67 14.15
CA PRO A 1069 21.53 26.84 14.41
C PRO A 1069 20.58 26.59 15.60
N VAL A 1070 20.43 27.60 16.47
CA VAL A 1070 19.45 27.57 17.56
C VAL A 1070 18.09 28.00 17.01
N ALA A 1071 17.50 27.11 16.23
CA ALA A 1071 16.20 27.23 15.58
C ALA A 1071 15.53 25.84 15.50
N TYR A 1072 14.24 25.79 15.15
CA TYR A 1072 13.51 24.54 14.94
C TYR A 1072 14.31 23.59 14.02
N PRO A 1073 14.49 22.30 14.40
CA PRO A 1073 13.81 21.58 15.47
C PRO A 1073 14.45 21.69 16.87
N ALA A 1074 15.60 22.37 17.04
CA ALA A 1074 16.21 22.53 18.36
C ALA A 1074 15.39 23.48 19.26
N SER A 1075 15.06 23.04 20.49
CA SER A 1075 14.31 23.87 21.45
C SER A 1075 15.23 24.85 22.17
N ALA A 1076 14.77 26.09 22.30
CA ALA A 1076 15.49 27.16 22.97
C ALA A 1076 14.55 28.06 23.79
N ASP A 1077 14.98 28.42 25.00
CA ASP A 1077 14.28 29.35 25.88
C ASP A 1077 14.86 30.76 25.73
N TRP A 1078 14.16 31.59 24.95
CA TRP A 1078 14.47 33.00 24.79
C TRP A 1078 13.90 33.81 25.95
N SER A 1079 14.72 34.70 26.51
CA SER A 1079 14.40 35.51 27.69
C SER A 1079 15.13 36.85 27.63
N GLY A 1080 14.94 37.70 28.63
CA GLY A 1080 15.61 39.00 28.68
C GLY A 1080 15.24 39.85 29.89
N SER A 1081 15.70 41.10 29.88
CA SER A 1081 15.39 42.06 30.94
C SER A 1081 13.87 42.37 31.01
N PRO A 1082 13.32 42.79 32.17
CA PRO A 1082 11.86 42.98 32.35
C PRO A 1082 11.16 43.99 31.43
N ASN A 1083 11.95 44.76 30.68
CA ASN A 1083 11.53 45.73 29.67
C ASN A 1083 11.64 45.19 28.22
N LEU A 1084 12.03 43.93 28.00
CA LEU A 1084 11.94 43.24 26.71
C LEU A 1084 10.70 42.33 26.71
N HIS A 1085 9.95 42.34 25.61
CA HIS A 1085 8.95 41.30 25.34
C HIS A 1085 9.57 40.19 24.51
N ILE A 1086 9.40 38.92 24.92
CA ILE A 1086 9.60 37.77 24.06
C ILE A 1086 8.24 37.37 23.46
N GLY A 1087 8.16 37.28 22.13
CA GLY A 1087 6.94 36.95 21.40
C GLY A 1087 6.54 38.03 20.39
N THR A 1088 5.29 38.00 19.93
CA THR A 1088 4.79 38.92 18.91
C THR A 1088 4.55 40.33 19.46
N ARG A 1089 4.63 41.36 18.60
CA ARG A 1089 4.39 42.76 19.00
C ARG A 1089 3.02 42.99 19.67
N ALA A 1090 2.02 42.17 19.37
CA ALA A 1090 0.68 42.26 19.98
C ALA A 1090 0.66 41.95 21.49
N GLY A 1091 1.60 41.14 22.01
CA GLY A 1091 1.71 40.85 23.44
C GLY A 1091 2.46 41.91 24.25
N ALA A 1092 3.01 42.94 23.60
CA ALA A 1092 3.86 43.94 24.25
C ALA A 1092 3.05 44.92 25.13
N LYS A 1093 3.40 44.99 26.42
CA LYS A 1093 2.81 45.90 27.41
C LYS A 1093 3.52 47.25 27.41
N ALA A 1094 2.86 48.30 27.90
CA ALA A 1094 3.38 49.68 27.95
C ALA A 1094 4.71 49.87 28.74
N ARG A 1095 5.17 48.87 29.48
CA ARG A 1095 6.49 48.83 30.14
C ARG A 1095 7.63 48.31 29.25
N HIS A 1096 7.33 47.61 28.16
CA HIS A 1096 8.35 47.04 27.28
C HIS A 1096 8.88 48.12 26.31
N VAL A 1097 10.19 48.17 26.13
CA VAL A 1097 10.89 49.12 25.22
C VAL A 1097 11.36 48.46 23.93
N ALA A 1098 11.38 47.12 23.87
CA ALA A 1098 11.59 46.34 22.66
C ALA A 1098 10.76 45.05 22.67
N VAL A 1099 10.70 44.39 21.51
CA VAL A 1099 10.09 43.08 21.28
C VAL A 1099 11.08 42.21 20.51
N LEU A 1100 11.38 41.01 20.99
CA LEU A 1100 12.09 39.97 20.26
C LEU A 1100 11.08 38.88 19.87
N ASP A 1101 10.94 38.63 18.59
CA ASP A 1101 10.22 37.46 18.06
C ASP A 1101 11.20 36.29 17.84
N PRO A 1102 11.13 35.20 18.63
CA PRO A 1102 12.02 34.05 18.48
C PRO A 1102 11.87 33.30 17.16
N ALA A 1103 10.69 33.32 16.53
CA ALA A 1103 10.44 32.56 15.30
C ALA A 1103 11.16 33.17 14.09
N THR A 1104 11.37 34.49 14.10
CA THR A 1104 12.05 35.23 13.04
C THR A 1104 13.42 35.76 13.45
N GLY A 1105 13.80 35.66 14.72
CA GLY A 1105 14.99 36.31 15.29
C GLY A 1105 14.90 37.85 15.32
N THR A 1106 13.72 38.44 15.07
CA THR A 1106 13.60 39.88 14.86
C THR A 1106 13.46 40.63 16.19
N LEU A 1107 14.44 41.47 16.52
CA LEU A 1107 14.38 42.43 17.63
C LEU A 1107 13.94 43.81 17.12
N THR A 1108 12.77 44.27 17.57
CA THR A 1108 12.21 45.59 17.22
C THR A 1108 12.26 46.53 18.42
N ALA A 1109 12.98 47.64 18.31
CA ALA A 1109 12.95 48.73 19.30
C ALA A 1109 11.62 49.51 19.21
N LEU A 1110 10.90 49.60 20.33
CA LEU A 1110 9.68 50.41 20.49
C LEU A 1110 10.00 51.81 21.02
N ARG A 1111 11.00 51.93 21.91
CA ARG A 1111 11.49 53.18 22.52
C ARG A 1111 13.01 53.09 22.73
N ALA A 1112 13.65 54.24 22.89
CA ALA A 1112 15.05 54.31 23.28
C ALA A 1112 15.26 53.74 24.71
N GLY A 1113 16.46 53.22 24.98
CA GLY A 1113 16.80 52.55 26.23
C GLY A 1113 17.83 51.44 26.02
N GLN A 1114 17.75 50.38 26.82
CA GLN A 1114 18.64 49.23 26.74
C GLN A 1114 17.87 47.97 27.16
N VAL A 1115 18.17 46.83 26.52
CA VAL A 1115 17.62 45.52 26.88
C VAL A 1115 18.72 44.48 26.96
N VAL A 1116 18.57 43.51 27.85
CA VAL A 1116 19.32 42.26 27.83
C VAL A 1116 18.50 41.24 27.07
N VAL A 1117 19.13 40.58 26.10
CA VAL A 1117 18.60 39.41 25.40
C VAL A 1117 19.36 38.19 25.91
N ALA A 1118 18.65 37.10 26.23
CA ALA A 1118 19.26 35.85 26.65
C ALA A 1118 18.61 34.66 25.96
N VAL A 1119 19.39 33.61 25.73
CA VAL A 1119 18.96 32.34 25.16
C VAL A 1119 19.53 31.21 26.00
N THR A 1120 18.69 30.22 26.32
CA THR A 1120 19.09 28.99 27.00
C THR A 1120 18.82 27.77 26.13
N VAL A 1121 19.83 26.93 25.93
CA VAL A 1121 19.74 25.68 25.16
C VAL A 1121 20.31 24.57 26.02
N ASN A 1122 19.54 23.50 26.25
CA ASN A 1122 19.93 22.37 27.10
C ASN A 1122 20.55 22.77 28.47
N GLY A 1123 20.03 23.85 29.09
CA GLY A 1123 20.53 24.39 30.37
C GLY A 1123 21.76 25.31 30.27
N VAL A 1124 22.39 25.47 29.11
CA VAL A 1124 23.46 26.44 28.87
C VAL A 1124 22.85 27.78 28.45
N THR A 1125 23.10 28.83 29.23
CA THR A 1125 22.61 30.19 28.93
C THR A 1125 23.72 31.07 28.33
N ARG A 1126 23.34 31.93 27.39
CA ARG A 1126 24.11 33.11 26.96
C ARG A 1126 23.23 34.35 26.99
N GLN A 1127 23.82 35.48 27.31
CA GLN A 1127 23.14 36.78 27.35
C GLN A 1127 24.02 37.87 26.76
N ALA A 1128 23.39 38.84 26.11
CA ALA A 1128 24.03 40.01 25.52
C ALA A 1128 23.13 41.24 25.66
N THR A 1129 23.74 42.42 25.71
CA THR A 1129 23.04 43.68 25.96
C THR A 1129 22.97 44.51 24.70
N VAL A 1130 21.77 44.95 24.32
CA VAL A 1130 21.49 45.72 23.10
C VAL A 1130 21.07 47.14 23.46
N ALA A 1131 21.74 48.13 22.88
CA ALA A 1131 21.33 49.52 23.00
C ALA A 1131 20.15 49.83 22.06
N LEU A 1132 19.14 50.55 22.54
CA LEU A 1132 18.00 50.98 21.73
C LEU A 1132 18.12 52.49 21.50
N SER A 1133 18.42 52.91 20.28
CA SER A 1133 18.61 54.32 19.94
C SER A 1133 17.29 54.97 19.53
N ALA A 1134 17.11 56.24 19.91
CA ALA A 1134 16.02 57.05 19.37
C ALA A 1134 16.15 57.14 17.85
N ARG A 1135 15.00 57.18 17.15
CA ARG A 1135 14.98 57.41 15.71
C ARG A 1135 15.65 58.75 15.41
N ALA A 1136 16.57 58.78 14.45
CA ALA A 1136 17.23 60.02 14.08
C ALA A 1136 16.18 61.05 13.64
N ALA A 1137 16.26 62.28 14.16
CA ALA A 1137 15.46 63.38 13.66
C ALA A 1137 15.89 63.67 12.21
N ALA A 1138 14.91 63.70 11.30
CA ALA A 1138 15.12 63.98 9.88
C ALA A 1138 15.23 65.49 9.62
#